data_AF-A0A965HLI9-F1
#
_entry.id   AF-A0A965HLI9-F1
#
_cell.length_a   1.000
_cell.length_b   1.000
_cell.length_c   1.000
_cell.angle_alpha   90.00
_cell.angle_beta   90.00
_cell.angle_gamma   90.00
#
_symmetry.space_group_name_H-M   'P 1'
#
loop_
_entity.id
_entity.type
_entity.pdbx_description
1 polymer ?
#
loop_
_entity_poly.entity_id
_entity_poly.type
_entity_poly.pdbx_seq_one_letter_code
_entity_poly.pdbx_strand_id
1 'polypeptide(L)'
;GISAPSGITSNLTLSDSDDTAIASGATVTISGGLTTGDTLAISASSLLNGVTASFSNGVLTFVGSTTVANYQTMLRAVVFTTTNDNPTATSSTRTITYRVTDLNSSSASNGAQSATATSIVTITPVNDAPTLGSYGPTYIQESFTSATLLTGSISGNASISGGECILTPAISYQSGYLSMNKLGAASPTAFTAEFEYRAYDGERGADGTSFSYGNRANGFSGEIENGLGNGLAVRLIEWGDSRVEVAYNGSLLAWAPFALKNPAYRTVVIQVDLSGQLSVSIGGTPVLSNISLPADYATADKSAWQFVFAARCGGANNKHSLKNLLIRGIGVATSIAISYQDTSAADIFTTQSGNLVGSDIDTTTLTYGVSGGTIAGGVATKVGTYGTLVLTTATGSYTFTPNATAINALTAPASETYEVTVSDGAATGSANLVVDITGAVPEAQTISFGSLPTKNYGDASFSLAATASSGLTVSYTSSDTSVATVNGSIVTLTGAGTTQITASQAGNGVYGSAQNVVQALTVLGSSQTVTRLSSATTTLKYGETLNLETLFSPIVNGAKVGESNLSLAIPDANPIGLVRSITMSGLGTARPYNVQLSAQITGTGEGAFLGDYTLLLRHYTSGESIVEQTAILLNQNDLISNGLNATFSSNLGNDIASAQEVAGSALTGTYRSNGLSALGAMDPNGVWQLFVGDASGGATGNLVGWSLRLDEVPLVGTSGPSPLAIEIVDGAGLVSRNINSITATSGTGQVTVRAVAAATKGYAEGSQT
;
A
#
# COMPACT_ATOMS: atom_id res chain seq x y z
N GLY A 1 37.15 7.91 17.72
CA GLY A 1 36.63 8.15 19.10
C GLY A 1 37.69 8.73 20.05
N ILE A 2 37.33 9.71 20.91
CA ILE A 2 38.25 10.45 21.82
C ILE A 2 38.93 9.51 22.83
N SER A 3 40.27 9.44 22.84
CA SER A 3 41.02 8.62 23.80
C SER A 3 40.94 9.21 25.21
N ALA A 4 40.66 8.39 26.23
CA ALA A 4 40.80 8.80 27.62
C ALA A 4 42.25 9.25 27.93
N PRO A 5 42.46 10.20 28.86
CA PRO A 5 43.80 10.67 29.19
C PRO A 5 44.69 9.52 29.66
N SER A 6 45.85 9.34 29.02
CA SER A 6 46.83 8.32 29.39
C SER A 6 48.06 8.97 30.00
N GLY A 7 48.50 8.46 31.16
CA GLY A 7 49.75 8.89 31.79
C GLY A 7 50.95 8.46 30.94
N ILE A 8 51.91 9.37 30.73
CA ILE A 8 53.01 9.15 29.77
C ILE A 8 54.14 8.34 30.39
N THR A 9 54.53 8.66 31.63
CA THR A 9 55.62 7.98 32.36
C THR A 9 55.46 8.17 33.86
N SER A 10 55.70 7.10 34.63
CA SER A 10 55.81 7.16 36.09
C SER A 10 57.27 7.08 36.59
N ASN A 11 58.23 6.80 35.69
CA ASN A 11 59.63 6.53 36.03
C ASN A 11 60.60 7.68 35.73
N LEU A 12 60.13 8.84 35.25
CA LEU A 12 60.97 10.01 35.01
C LEU A 12 61.69 10.47 36.29
N THR A 13 63.02 10.50 36.33
CA THR A 13 63.80 11.00 37.47
C THR A 13 64.41 12.36 37.17
N LEU A 14 64.30 13.31 38.10
CA LEU A 14 64.91 14.63 38.03
C LEU A 14 65.81 14.85 39.23
N SER A 15 67.04 15.28 38.98
CA SER A 15 68.02 15.64 40.00
C SER A 15 68.74 16.91 39.57
N ASP A 16 69.05 17.73 40.56
CA ASP A 16 69.85 18.95 40.42
C ASP A 16 70.97 18.86 41.46
N SER A 17 72.21 19.14 41.04
CA SER A 17 73.42 18.89 41.85
C SER A 17 73.77 20.03 42.79
N ASP A 18 73.33 21.23 42.45
CA ASP A 18 73.72 22.50 43.04
C ASP A 18 72.53 23.21 43.69
N ASP A 19 71.30 22.86 43.31
CA ASP A 19 70.08 23.45 43.86
C ASP A 19 68.99 22.46 44.25
N THR A 20 68.13 22.88 45.17
CA THR A 20 66.95 22.09 45.60
C THR A 20 65.64 22.58 44.96
N ALA A 21 65.69 23.66 44.19
CA ALA A 21 64.56 24.30 43.53
C ALA A 21 64.86 24.61 42.07
N ILE A 22 63.83 24.50 41.22
CA ILE A 22 63.85 24.91 39.82
C ILE A 22 63.18 26.28 39.74
N ALA A 23 63.93 27.30 39.35
CA ALA A 23 63.48 28.68 39.42
C ALA A 23 62.66 29.16 38.20
N SER A 24 62.74 28.48 37.05
CA SER A 24 62.19 28.99 35.79
C SER A 24 60.96 28.23 35.27
N GLY A 25 61.09 26.92 35.07
CA GLY A 25 60.10 26.18 34.28
C GLY A 25 60.62 24.89 33.68
N ALA A 26 59.72 24.21 32.99
CA ALA A 26 59.98 23.00 32.23
C ALA A 26 59.13 22.99 30.96
N THR A 27 59.57 22.26 29.96
CA THR A 27 58.80 21.97 28.76
C THR A 27 58.62 20.47 28.58
N VAL A 28 57.41 20.08 28.17
CA VAL A 28 57.09 18.74 27.70
C VAL A 28 56.60 18.87 26.27
N THR A 29 57.28 18.23 25.33
CA THR A 29 57.08 18.45 23.89
C THR A 29 56.74 17.15 23.19
N ILE A 30 55.73 17.16 22.32
CA ILE A 30 55.51 16.11 21.33
C ILE A 30 56.53 16.30 20.21
N SER A 31 57.73 15.78 20.42
CA SER A 31 58.91 15.96 19.56
C SER A 31 58.88 15.12 18.28
N GLY A 32 58.04 14.09 18.22
CA GLY A 32 57.93 13.20 17.06
C GLY A 32 56.53 12.63 16.92
N GLY A 33 56.05 12.55 15.68
CA GLY A 33 54.73 12.02 15.33
C GLY A 33 53.55 12.92 15.65
N LEU A 34 53.78 14.20 16.02
CA LEU A 34 52.70 15.16 16.33
C LEU A 34 51.66 15.19 15.21
N THR A 35 50.40 14.95 15.59
CA THR A 35 49.24 14.97 14.70
C THR A 35 48.24 16.02 15.19
N THR A 36 47.51 16.64 14.27
CA THR A 36 46.45 17.62 14.60
C THR A 36 45.46 17.04 15.60
N GLY A 37 45.14 17.77 16.66
CA GLY A 37 44.25 17.31 17.74
C GLY A 37 44.97 16.66 18.92
N ASP A 38 46.27 16.40 18.81
CA ASP A 38 47.09 15.95 19.94
C ASP A 38 47.31 17.07 20.95
N THR A 39 47.16 16.75 22.23
CA THR A 39 47.43 17.69 23.32
C THR A 39 48.18 17.02 24.47
N LEU A 40 48.96 17.84 25.20
CA LEU A 40 49.54 17.49 26.47
C LEU A 40 48.88 18.34 27.55
N ALA A 41 48.45 17.71 28.64
CA ALA A 41 47.75 18.38 29.71
C ALA A 41 48.22 17.90 31.09
N ILE A 42 47.94 18.71 32.10
CA ILE A 42 48.08 18.36 33.51
C ILE A 42 46.82 18.86 34.25
N SER A 43 46.31 18.09 35.21
CA SER A 43 45.14 18.53 35.99
C SER A 43 45.50 19.74 36.86
N ALA A 44 44.57 20.67 37.03
CA ALA A 44 44.78 21.85 37.88
C ALA A 44 45.14 21.47 39.34
N SER A 45 44.58 20.36 39.84
CA SER A 45 44.89 19.82 41.17
C SER A 45 46.30 19.24 41.30
N SER A 46 46.97 18.93 40.18
CA SER A 46 48.33 18.41 40.15
C SER A 46 49.37 19.50 39.95
N LEU A 47 48.96 20.74 39.67
CA LEU A 47 49.86 21.90 39.66
C LEU A 47 50.17 22.32 41.10
N LEU A 48 51.46 22.37 41.42
CA LEU A 48 51.93 22.60 42.79
C LEU A 48 52.54 23.99 42.94
N ASN A 49 52.29 24.61 44.10
CA ASN A 49 52.99 25.82 44.56
C ASN A 49 53.00 27.00 43.58
N GLY A 50 51.86 27.26 42.91
CA GLY A 50 51.69 28.41 42.03
C GLY A 50 52.35 28.28 40.65
N VAL A 51 52.87 27.09 40.31
CA VAL A 51 53.31 26.80 38.94
C VAL A 51 52.08 26.75 38.01
N THR A 52 52.21 27.38 36.86
CA THR A 52 51.19 27.39 35.79
C THR A 52 51.66 26.55 34.62
N ALA A 53 50.72 26.03 33.83
CA ALA A 53 51.03 25.27 32.62
C ALA A 53 50.14 25.72 31.44
N SER A 54 50.73 25.87 30.26
CA SER A 54 50.01 26.22 29.03
C SER A 54 50.50 25.37 27.85
N PHE A 55 49.55 24.85 27.07
CA PHE A 55 49.85 24.06 25.87
C PHE A 55 49.68 24.90 24.61
N SER A 56 50.68 24.89 23.73
CA SER A 56 50.61 25.51 22.42
C SER A 56 51.55 24.80 21.45
N ASN A 57 51.09 24.56 20.23
CA ASN A 57 51.87 23.99 19.12
C ASN A 57 52.72 22.76 19.49
N GLY A 58 52.14 21.80 20.22
CA GLY A 58 52.83 20.56 20.61
C GLY A 58 53.74 20.68 21.84
N VAL A 59 53.78 21.84 22.50
CA VAL A 59 54.61 22.10 23.68
C VAL A 59 53.73 22.49 24.88
N LEU A 60 53.80 21.70 25.95
CA LEU A 60 53.29 22.07 27.27
C LEU A 60 54.41 22.78 28.05
N THR A 61 54.21 24.05 28.36
CA THR A 61 55.17 24.90 29.06
C THR A 61 54.73 25.14 30.48
N PHE A 62 55.59 24.79 31.44
CA PHE A 62 55.44 25.08 32.86
C PHE A 62 56.21 26.35 33.20
N VAL A 63 55.59 27.26 33.95
CA VAL A 63 56.20 28.51 34.42
C VAL A 63 55.95 28.66 35.92
N GLY A 64 57.03 28.85 36.68
CA GLY A 64 56.99 29.11 38.11
C GLY A 64 58.16 28.48 38.86
N SER A 65 58.38 28.88 40.11
CA SER A 65 59.47 28.38 40.94
C SER A 65 58.97 27.39 41.99
N THR A 66 59.55 26.20 42.07
CA THR A 66 59.28 25.22 43.14
C THR A 66 60.39 24.19 43.29
N THR A 67 60.26 23.24 44.22
CA THR A 67 61.29 22.21 44.47
C THR A 67 61.46 21.24 43.30
N VAL A 68 62.64 20.64 43.19
CA VAL A 68 62.94 19.57 42.20
C VAL A 68 61.94 18.41 42.32
N ALA A 69 61.58 18.02 43.54
CA ALA A 69 60.62 16.96 43.80
C ALA A 69 59.20 17.27 43.31
N ASN A 70 58.76 18.53 43.43
CA ASN A 70 57.46 18.96 42.91
C ASN A 70 57.45 18.99 41.38
N TYR A 71 58.52 19.47 40.74
CA TYR A 71 58.64 19.42 39.29
C TYR A 71 58.64 17.98 38.77
N GLN A 72 59.37 17.06 39.41
CA GLN A 72 59.32 15.65 39.06
C GLN A 72 57.88 15.09 39.16
N THR A 73 57.15 15.46 40.21
CA THR A 73 55.76 15.04 40.41
C THR A 73 54.83 15.57 39.31
N MET A 74 54.93 16.86 38.97
CA MET A 74 54.14 17.48 37.91
C MET A 74 54.46 16.90 36.53
N LEU A 75 55.74 16.69 36.20
CA LEU A 75 56.14 16.13 34.90
C LEU A 75 55.66 14.69 34.72
N ARG A 76 55.62 13.87 35.78
CA ARG A 76 55.03 12.53 35.77
C ARG A 76 53.49 12.54 35.68
N ALA A 77 52.85 13.64 36.08
CA ALA A 77 51.40 13.79 36.03
C ALA A 77 50.89 14.29 34.67
N VAL A 78 51.79 14.58 33.72
CA VAL A 78 51.40 14.98 32.36
C VAL A 78 50.73 13.80 31.65
N VAL A 79 49.58 14.08 31.05
CA VAL A 79 48.79 13.15 30.26
C VAL A 79 48.80 13.56 28.80
N PHE A 80 48.73 12.55 27.93
CA PHE A 80 48.49 12.73 26.50
C PHE A 80 47.01 12.45 26.20
N THR A 81 46.42 13.28 25.33
CA THR A 81 45.11 13.04 24.71
C THR A 81 45.16 13.43 23.24
N THR A 82 44.26 12.86 22.45
CA THR A 82 44.04 13.28 21.06
C THR A 82 42.55 13.38 20.77
N THR A 83 42.16 14.45 20.06
CA THR A 83 40.82 14.58 19.48
C THR A 83 40.79 14.19 18.00
N ASN A 84 41.92 13.72 17.47
CA ASN A 84 41.96 13.20 16.11
C ASN A 84 41.22 11.87 16.05
N ASP A 85 40.35 11.71 15.06
CA ASP A 85 39.56 10.49 14.89
C ASP A 85 40.39 9.34 14.27
N ASN A 86 41.37 9.66 13.43
CA ASN A 86 42.40 8.73 12.95
C ASN A 86 43.80 9.17 13.43
N PRO A 87 44.11 8.99 14.73
CA PRO A 87 45.35 9.49 15.32
C PRO A 87 46.60 8.76 14.80
N THR A 88 46.44 7.68 14.04
CA THR A 88 47.55 6.90 13.47
C THR A 88 47.86 7.21 12.01
N ALA A 89 47.08 8.07 11.35
CA ALA A 89 47.29 8.44 9.95
C ALA A 89 48.73 8.91 9.65
N THR A 90 49.34 9.66 10.58
CA THR A 90 50.72 10.16 10.44
C THR A 90 51.76 9.26 11.12
N SER A 91 51.41 8.66 12.27
CA SER A 91 52.30 7.82 13.08
C SER A 91 51.52 7.03 14.13
N SER A 92 51.87 5.77 14.37
CA SER A 92 51.33 4.95 15.46
C SER A 92 51.93 5.27 16.84
N THR A 93 52.92 6.16 16.90
CA THR A 93 53.58 6.55 18.15
C THR A 93 53.77 8.06 18.26
N ARG A 94 53.91 8.55 19.50
CA ARG A 94 54.37 9.91 19.82
C ARG A 94 55.63 9.85 20.65
N THR A 95 56.62 10.63 20.25
CA THR A 95 57.85 10.80 21.03
C THR A 95 57.71 12.04 21.90
N ILE A 96 57.69 11.87 23.22
CA ILE A 96 57.54 12.93 24.20
C ILE A 96 58.90 13.25 24.79
N THR A 97 59.35 14.50 24.70
CA THR A 97 60.61 14.96 25.28
C THR A 97 60.37 15.90 26.45
N TYR A 98 61.16 15.73 27.49
CA TYR A 98 61.13 16.53 28.71
C TYR A 98 62.40 17.35 28.82
N ARG A 99 62.26 18.62 29.21
CA ARG A 99 63.41 19.49 29.47
C ARG A 99 63.09 20.47 30.59
N VAL A 100 63.98 20.58 31.56
CA VAL A 100 63.85 21.53 32.66
C VAL A 100 64.89 22.63 32.46
N THR A 101 64.50 23.88 32.69
CA THR A 101 65.43 25.01 32.63
C THR A 101 65.70 25.51 34.03
N ASP A 102 66.97 25.58 34.38
CA ASP A 102 67.47 26.14 35.61
C ASP A 102 68.15 27.48 35.32
N LEU A 103 67.55 28.58 35.79
CA LEU A 103 68.02 29.94 35.54
C LEU A 103 69.04 30.45 36.57
N ASN A 104 69.33 29.71 37.65
CA ASN A 104 70.26 30.16 38.68
C ASN A 104 71.71 29.66 38.47
N SER A 105 71.95 28.77 37.49
CA SER A 105 73.31 28.35 37.15
C SER A 105 74.19 29.57 36.85
N SER A 106 75.27 29.72 37.62
CA SER A 106 76.09 30.93 37.69
C SER A 106 76.96 31.23 36.44
N SER A 107 76.63 30.64 35.28
CA SER A 107 77.46 30.72 34.06
C SER A 107 76.70 30.86 32.72
N ALA A 108 75.37 30.97 32.69
CA ALA A 108 74.62 31.16 31.44
C ALA A 108 73.56 32.26 31.54
N SER A 109 73.62 33.25 30.65
CA SER A 109 72.68 34.38 30.57
C SER A 109 71.23 33.99 30.26
N ASN A 110 70.97 32.71 29.95
CA ASN A 110 69.64 32.13 29.66
C ASN A 110 69.34 30.86 30.49
N GLY A 111 70.13 30.57 31.52
CA GLY A 111 70.00 29.36 32.36
C GLY A 111 70.59 28.09 31.76
N ALA A 112 70.99 27.15 32.61
CA ALA A 112 71.36 25.79 32.22
C ALA A 112 70.09 24.97 31.96
N GLN A 113 70.15 24.05 31.00
CA GLN A 113 69.03 23.19 30.67
C GLN A 113 69.42 21.74 30.90
N SER A 114 68.49 20.95 31.41
CA SER A 114 68.70 19.52 31.62
C SER A 114 69.04 18.82 30.31
N ALA A 115 69.65 17.65 30.41
CA ALA A 115 69.64 16.69 29.32
C ALA A 115 68.18 16.38 28.94
N THR A 116 67.95 16.09 27.65
CA THR A 116 66.64 15.71 27.15
C THR A 116 66.33 14.28 27.58
N ALA A 117 65.22 14.08 28.29
CA ALA A 117 64.64 12.76 28.53
C ALA A 117 63.51 12.49 27.55
N THR A 118 63.31 11.23 27.16
CA THR A 118 62.31 10.84 26.16
C THR A 118 61.40 9.74 26.68
N SER A 119 60.12 9.77 26.29
CA SER A 119 59.15 8.70 26.47
C SER A 119 58.39 8.47 25.16
N ILE A 120 57.88 7.26 24.96
CA ILE A 120 57.09 6.90 23.77
C ILE A 120 55.67 6.59 24.20
N VAL A 121 54.71 7.29 23.62
CA VAL A 121 53.29 6.93 23.71
C VAL A 121 52.96 6.09 22.48
N THR A 122 52.46 4.87 22.69
CA THR A 122 51.93 4.03 21.60
C THR A 122 50.43 4.25 21.49
N ILE A 123 49.95 4.53 20.29
CA ILE A 123 48.53 4.75 20.01
C ILE A 123 47.99 3.48 19.35
N THR A 124 46.89 2.97 19.89
CA THR A 124 46.10 1.91 19.24
C THR A 124 44.86 2.57 18.65
N PRO A 125 44.70 2.58 17.31
CA PRO A 125 43.49 3.13 16.71
C PRO A 125 42.31 2.20 17.00
N VAL A 126 41.11 2.77 17.06
CA VAL A 126 39.86 2.02 17.05
C VAL A 126 39.35 2.10 15.63
N ASN A 127 39.13 0.95 14.99
CA ASN A 127 38.60 0.91 13.63
C ASN A 127 37.14 1.36 13.63
N ASP A 128 36.82 2.38 12.86
CA ASP A 128 35.48 2.80 12.55
C ASP A 128 34.95 1.98 11.36
N ALA A 129 33.65 1.72 11.30
CA ALA A 129 33.10 0.97 10.17
C ALA A 129 32.98 1.88 8.94
N PRO A 130 33.29 1.39 7.73
CA PRO A 130 33.16 2.20 6.53
C PRO A 130 31.69 2.53 6.29
N THR A 131 31.42 3.78 5.89
CA THR A 131 30.08 4.23 5.56
C THR A 131 29.83 4.11 4.06
N LEU A 132 28.67 3.59 3.69
CA LEU A 132 28.25 3.48 2.30
C LEU A 132 27.44 4.72 1.91
N GLY A 133 27.90 5.41 0.87
CA GLY A 133 27.22 6.52 0.23
C GLY A 133 26.71 6.14 -1.16
N SER A 134 25.79 6.96 -1.65
CA SER A 134 25.31 6.89 -3.02
C SER A 134 25.53 8.23 -3.71
N TYR A 135 25.69 8.19 -5.03
CA TYR A 135 25.58 9.42 -5.80
C TYR A 135 24.19 10.02 -5.58
N GLY A 136 24.18 11.22 -5.03
CA GLY A 136 23.02 12.08 -4.91
C GLY A 136 22.71 12.77 -6.24
N PRO A 137 22.00 13.91 -6.20
CA PRO A 137 21.60 14.61 -7.42
C PRO A 137 22.82 15.04 -8.24
N THR A 138 22.69 14.97 -9.57
CA THR A 138 23.59 15.63 -10.51
C THR A 138 23.36 17.13 -10.42
N TYR A 139 24.38 17.87 -9.97
CA TYR A 139 24.32 19.32 -9.90
C TYR A 139 24.73 19.96 -11.21
N ILE A 140 25.75 19.40 -11.87
CA ILE A 140 26.34 19.93 -13.08
C ILE A 140 26.67 18.78 -14.00
N GLN A 141 26.30 18.89 -15.28
CA GLN A 141 26.71 18.00 -16.34
C GLN A 141 26.92 18.81 -17.62
N GLU A 142 28.16 18.90 -18.09
CA GLU A 142 28.55 19.70 -19.24
C GLU A 142 29.51 18.93 -20.13
N SER A 143 29.05 18.56 -21.33
CA SER A 143 29.89 17.91 -22.35
C SER A 143 30.74 18.90 -23.14
N PHE A 144 30.36 20.19 -23.13
CA PHE A 144 30.92 21.26 -23.97
C PHE A 144 30.81 21.02 -25.48
N THR A 145 29.88 20.15 -25.93
CA THR A 145 29.59 19.94 -27.36
C THR A 145 28.80 21.10 -27.99
N SER A 146 28.14 21.90 -27.16
CA SER A 146 27.48 23.16 -27.55
C SER A 146 28.37 24.36 -27.21
N ALA A 147 28.35 25.40 -28.04
CA ALA A 147 29.05 26.65 -27.77
C ALA A 147 28.45 27.46 -26.59
N THR A 148 27.23 27.12 -26.17
CA THR A 148 26.55 27.68 -24.99
C THR A 148 26.52 26.66 -23.87
N LEU A 149 26.90 27.09 -22.66
CA LEU A 149 26.80 26.27 -21.44
C LEU A 149 25.33 26.02 -21.09
N LEU A 150 25.04 24.83 -20.55
CA LEU A 150 23.76 24.53 -19.91
C LEU A 150 23.64 25.28 -18.57
N THR A 151 24.75 25.48 -17.85
CA THR A 151 24.82 26.22 -16.59
C THR A 151 26.13 27.00 -16.44
N GLY A 152 26.07 28.19 -15.87
CA GLY A 152 27.23 29.03 -15.60
C GLY A 152 27.64 29.98 -16.72
N SER A 153 28.90 30.39 -16.68
CA SER A 153 29.50 31.39 -17.57
C SER A 153 30.99 31.14 -17.74
N ILE A 154 31.51 31.54 -18.90
CA ILE A 154 32.95 31.69 -19.13
C ILE A 154 33.35 33.16 -19.10
N SER A 155 34.59 33.45 -18.70
CA SER A 155 35.14 34.81 -18.73
C SER A 155 36.66 34.80 -18.91
N GLY A 156 37.26 35.97 -19.11
CA GLY A 156 38.66 36.09 -19.51
C GLY A 156 38.86 35.57 -20.94
N ASN A 157 39.87 34.73 -21.14
CA ASN A 157 40.21 34.12 -22.43
C ASN A 157 39.59 32.73 -22.63
N ALA A 158 38.72 32.28 -21.73
CA ALA A 158 38.06 31.00 -21.86
C ALA A 158 37.09 30.99 -23.05
N SER A 159 36.99 29.85 -23.74
CA SER A 159 36.08 29.67 -24.89
C SER A 159 35.57 28.24 -24.97
N ILE A 160 34.46 28.01 -25.67
CA ILE A 160 33.94 26.67 -25.97
C ILE A 160 33.99 26.46 -27.47
N SER A 161 34.76 25.48 -27.91
CA SER A 161 34.95 25.17 -29.32
C SER A 161 35.47 23.75 -29.49
N GLY A 162 35.08 23.07 -30.56
CA GLY A 162 35.58 21.71 -30.86
C GLY A 162 35.20 20.64 -29.83
N GLY A 163 34.12 20.84 -29.07
CA GLY A 163 33.68 19.89 -28.04
C GLY A 163 34.50 19.94 -26.74
N GLU A 164 35.15 21.06 -26.43
CA GLU A 164 35.90 21.29 -25.20
C GLU A 164 35.69 22.72 -24.66
N CYS A 165 35.80 22.88 -23.35
CA CYS A 165 36.02 24.18 -22.73
C CYS A 165 37.53 24.44 -22.70
N ILE A 166 37.99 25.41 -23.48
CA ILE A 166 39.37 25.87 -23.52
C ILE A 166 39.49 26.98 -22.48
N LEU A 167 40.06 26.68 -21.31
CA LEU A 167 40.24 27.67 -20.24
C LEU A 167 41.31 28.70 -20.61
N THR A 168 42.43 28.26 -21.19
CA THR A 168 43.39 29.17 -21.83
C THR A 168 43.74 28.65 -23.23
N PRO A 169 43.75 29.51 -24.25
CA PRO A 169 44.26 29.12 -25.56
C PRO A 169 45.79 28.98 -25.52
N ALA A 170 46.36 28.34 -26.54
CA ALA A 170 47.81 28.26 -26.76
C ALA A 170 48.36 29.61 -27.22
N ILE A 171 48.36 30.60 -26.31
CA ILE A 171 48.89 31.94 -26.47
C ILE A 171 49.51 32.33 -25.13
N SER A 172 50.61 33.09 -25.12
CA SER A 172 51.25 33.54 -23.87
C SER A 172 50.35 34.44 -23.04
N TYR A 173 50.54 34.41 -21.71
CA TYR A 173 49.94 35.32 -20.74
C TYR A 173 48.41 35.39 -20.79
N GLN A 174 47.75 34.24 -20.88
CA GLN A 174 46.29 34.18 -20.89
C GLN A 174 45.76 33.75 -19.53
N SER A 175 44.52 34.16 -19.25
CA SER A 175 43.79 33.69 -18.08
C SER A 175 42.33 33.50 -18.43
N GLY A 176 41.75 32.38 -18.05
CA GLY A 176 40.35 32.14 -18.31
C GLY A 176 39.68 31.32 -17.24
N TYR A 177 38.36 31.49 -17.22
CA TYR A 177 37.52 31.05 -16.12
C TYR A 177 36.28 30.37 -16.64
N LEU A 178 35.90 29.28 -15.99
CA LEU A 178 34.59 28.68 -16.10
C LEU A 178 33.95 28.75 -14.71
N SER A 179 32.84 29.46 -14.57
CA SER A 179 32.13 29.64 -13.30
C SER A 179 30.72 29.09 -13.44
N MET A 180 30.39 28.08 -12.64
CA MET A 180 29.07 27.47 -12.63
C MET A 180 28.09 28.31 -11.80
N ASN A 181 26.81 28.20 -12.09
CA ASN A 181 25.80 28.91 -11.30
C ASN A 181 25.87 28.46 -9.83
N LYS A 182 25.57 29.39 -8.91
CA LYS A 182 25.44 29.07 -7.47
C LYS A 182 24.32 28.06 -7.28
N LEU A 183 24.54 27.09 -6.40
CA LEU A 183 23.55 26.06 -6.09
C LEU A 183 22.61 26.45 -4.94
N GLY A 184 22.87 27.56 -4.24
CA GLY A 184 22.01 28.00 -3.14
C GLY A 184 21.98 26.98 -2.01
N ALA A 185 20.80 26.76 -1.43
CA ALA A 185 20.59 25.75 -0.39
C ALA A 185 20.89 24.31 -0.84
N ALA A 186 21.01 24.05 -2.15
CA ALA A 186 21.35 22.72 -2.69
C ALA A 186 22.87 22.45 -2.75
N SER A 187 23.70 23.42 -2.36
CA SER A 187 25.17 23.28 -2.32
C SER A 187 25.63 22.07 -1.50
N PRO A 188 26.40 21.14 -2.09
CA PRO A 188 26.81 19.91 -1.40
C PRO A 188 27.96 20.12 -0.40
N THR A 189 27.95 19.40 0.71
CA THR A 189 29.15 19.23 1.57
C THR A 189 30.03 18.08 1.06
N ALA A 190 29.43 17.00 0.55
CA ALA A 190 30.12 15.85 -0.05
C ALA A 190 29.73 15.73 -1.53
N PHE A 191 30.71 15.51 -2.40
CA PHE A 191 30.49 15.46 -3.85
C PHE A 191 31.64 14.74 -4.58
N THR A 192 31.36 14.32 -5.81
CA THR A 192 32.38 13.99 -6.80
C THR A 192 32.36 15.01 -7.93
N ALA A 193 33.52 15.51 -8.32
CA ALA A 193 33.74 16.25 -9.56
C ALA A 193 34.62 15.42 -10.48
N GLU A 194 34.08 15.04 -11.63
CA GLU A 194 34.77 14.30 -12.69
C GLU A 194 34.86 15.17 -13.93
N PHE A 195 36.04 15.26 -14.54
CA PHE A 195 36.24 15.96 -15.80
C PHE A 195 37.47 15.42 -16.52
N GLU A 196 37.44 15.45 -17.84
CA GLU A 196 38.61 15.16 -18.64
C GLU A 196 39.48 16.40 -18.75
N TYR A 197 40.72 16.30 -18.28
CA TYR A 197 41.68 17.40 -18.26
C TYR A 197 42.80 17.17 -19.25
N ARG A 198 43.18 18.24 -19.95
CA ARG A 198 44.38 18.30 -20.77
C ARG A 198 45.12 19.60 -20.47
N ALA A 199 46.41 19.47 -20.19
CA ALA A 199 47.36 20.56 -20.20
C ALA A 199 48.46 20.23 -21.21
N TYR A 200 48.52 21.00 -22.30
CA TYR A 200 49.51 20.78 -23.36
C TYR A 200 50.62 21.82 -23.23
N ASP A 201 51.88 21.37 -23.17
CA ASP A 201 53.06 22.22 -23.12
C ASP A 201 53.74 22.27 -24.49
N GLY A 202 53.85 23.46 -25.06
CA GLY A 202 54.91 23.75 -26.01
C GLY A 202 55.86 24.77 -25.39
N GLU A 203 56.83 24.26 -24.66
CA GLU A 203 57.90 24.98 -23.95
C GLU A 203 57.51 25.99 -22.84
N ARG A 204 58.48 26.14 -21.91
CA ARG A 204 58.50 26.92 -20.64
C ARG A 204 57.37 27.95 -20.46
N GLY A 205 56.68 27.86 -19.31
CA GLY A 205 55.78 28.90 -18.81
C GLY A 205 54.33 28.48 -18.55
N ALA A 206 54.02 27.21 -18.33
CA ALA A 206 52.70 26.81 -17.84
C ALA A 206 52.58 27.22 -16.36
N ASP A 207 51.48 27.86 -15.96
CA ASP A 207 51.24 28.25 -14.56
C ASP A 207 50.37 27.18 -13.89
N GLY A 208 49.15 26.98 -14.38
CA GLY A 208 48.34 25.83 -14.00
C GLY A 208 46.83 26.07 -14.11
N THR A 209 46.07 25.14 -13.54
CA THR A 209 44.60 25.18 -13.45
C THR A 209 44.15 24.86 -12.04
N SER A 210 43.18 25.59 -11.50
CA SER A 210 42.49 25.22 -10.27
C SER A 210 41.05 24.79 -10.54
N PHE A 211 40.60 23.83 -9.74
CA PHE A 211 39.20 23.56 -9.47
C PHE A 211 38.88 24.10 -8.06
N SER A 212 37.92 24.99 -7.96
CA SER A 212 37.52 25.61 -6.69
C SER A 212 36.05 25.34 -6.40
N TYR A 213 35.73 25.17 -5.11
CA TYR A 213 34.38 25.17 -4.59
C TYR A 213 34.29 26.10 -3.39
N GLY A 214 33.69 27.27 -3.60
CA GLY A 214 33.74 28.36 -2.63
C GLY A 214 32.95 29.59 -3.03
N ASN A 215 32.97 30.61 -2.17
CA ASN A 215 32.29 31.87 -2.42
C ASN A 215 33.14 32.80 -3.29
N ARG A 216 32.62 33.18 -4.47
CA ARG A 216 33.28 34.08 -5.44
C ARG A 216 33.02 35.58 -5.20
N ALA A 217 32.52 35.99 -4.03
CA ALA A 217 32.03 37.35 -3.78
C ALA A 217 33.05 38.49 -4.06
N ASN A 218 34.37 38.23 -4.01
CA ASN A 218 35.41 39.26 -4.16
C ASN A 218 36.31 39.09 -5.39
N GLY A 219 35.94 38.25 -6.36
CA GLY A 219 36.82 37.89 -7.49
C GLY A 219 37.95 36.94 -7.06
N PHE A 220 38.92 36.69 -7.96
CA PHE A 220 40.10 35.89 -7.65
C PHE A 220 41.10 36.76 -6.87
N SER A 221 41.58 36.27 -5.73
CA SER A 221 42.62 36.95 -4.94
C SER A 221 43.97 36.26 -5.15
N GLY A 222 45.00 37.01 -5.52
CA GLY A 222 46.34 36.49 -5.78
C GLY A 222 46.56 35.92 -7.19
N GLU A 223 47.49 34.96 -7.30
CA GLU A 223 47.75 34.17 -8.51
C GLU A 223 46.51 33.33 -8.89
N ILE A 224 46.04 33.48 -10.12
CA ILE A 224 44.75 32.97 -10.61
C ILE A 224 44.66 31.43 -10.54
N GLU A 225 45.79 30.77 -10.79
CA GLU A 225 46.00 29.33 -10.70
C GLU A 225 45.83 28.77 -9.28
N ASN A 226 45.80 29.62 -8.25
CA ASN A 226 45.57 29.22 -6.87
C ASN A 226 44.09 29.15 -6.48
N GLY A 227 43.18 29.57 -7.36
CA GLY A 227 41.73 29.49 -7.19
C GLY A 227 41.12 30.66 -6.43
N LEU A 228 39.94 30.44 -5.81
CA LEU A 228 39.14 31.51 -5.19
C LEU A 228 39.72 32.09 -3.89
N GLY A 229 40.73 31.46 -3.27
CA GLY A 229 41.29 31.86 -1.97
C GLY A 229 40.35 31.65 -0.77
N ASN A 230 39.04 31.57 -0.98
CA ASN A 230 38.00 31.21 0.00
C ASN A 230 37.27 29.94 -0.48
N GLY A 231 37.10 28.98 0.43
CA GLY A 231 36.58 27.65 0.16
C GLY A 231 37.68 26.67 -0.23
N LEU A 232 37.26 25.56 -0.83
CA LEU A 232 38.14 24.49 -1.28
C LEU A 232 38.79 24.83 -2.63
N ALA A 233 40.07 24.51 -2.79
CA ALA A 233 40.78 24.56 -4.05
C ALA A 233 41.66 23.30 -4.25
N VAL A 234 41.48 22.63 -5.38
CA VAL A 234 42.40 21.63 -5.91
C VAL A 234 43.17 22.29 -7.04
N ARG A 235 44.49 22.41 -6.90
CA ARG A 235 45.35 23.13 -7.85
C ARG A 235 46.23 22.15 -8.60
N LEU A 236 46.15 22.20 -9.92
CA LEU A 236 46.97 21.46 -10.86
C LEU A 236 48.06 22.42 -11.34
N ILE A 237 49.18 22.47 -10.62
CA ILE A 237 50.24 23.45 -10.88
C ILE A 237 51.32 22.85 -11.77
N GLU A 238 51.63 23.56 -12.85
CA GLU A 238 52.61 23.13 -13.85
C GLU A 238 53.90 23.95 -13.81
N TRP A 239 53.87 25.10 -13.14
CA TRP A 239 55.04 25.95 -12.95
C TRP A 239 56.07 25.31 -12.02
N GLY A 240 57.33 25.31 -12.44
CA GLY A 240 58.41 24.62 -11.75
C GLY A 240 58.23 23.10 -11.83
N ASP A 241 58.24 22.44 -10.67
CA ASP A 241 57.91 21.02 -10.56
C ASP A 241 56.40 20.83 -10.56
N SER A 242 55.90 20.06 -11.54
CA SER A 242 54.47 19.80 -11.68
C SER A 242 53.93 18.99 -10.50
N ARG A 243 52.79 19.41 -9.96
CA ARG A 243 52.22 18.88 -8.71
C ARG A 243 50.73 19.14 -8.60
N VAL A 244 50.08 18.37 -7.75
CA VAL A 244 48.70 18.61 -7.32
C VAL A 244 48.72 19.11 -5.89
N GLU A 245 47.99 20.18 -5.61
CA GLU A 245 47.83 20.76 -4.28
C GLU A 245 46.35 20.77 -3.87
N VAL A 246 46.10 20.60 -2.58
CA VAL A 246 44.78 20.80 -1.96
C VAL A 246 44.92 21.91 -0.93
N ALA A 247 44.08 22.93 -1.05
CA ALA A 247 44.06 24.07 -0.14
C ALA A 247 42.62 24.39 0.28
N TYR A 248 42.47 24.95 1.47
CA TYR A 248 41.19 25.42 1.99
C TYR A 248 41.37 26.81 2.63
N ASN A 249 40.52 27.76 2.24
CA ASN A 249 40.62 29.17 2.66
C ASN A 249 42.04 29.74 2.49
N GLY A 250 42.68 29.40 1.36
CA GLY A 250 44.02 29.86 0.99
C GLY A 250 45.17 29.10 1.66
N SER A 251 44.90 28.33 2.72
CA SER A 251 45.90 27.53 3.42
C SER A 251 46.13 26.20 2.71
N LEU A 252 47.40 25.88 2.43
CA LEU A 252 47.77 24.59 1.84
C LEU A 252 47.60 23.47 2.87
N LEU A 253 46.85 22.43 2.49
CA LEU A 253 46.61 21.25 3.33
C LEU A 253 47.54 20.09 2.96
N ALA A 254 47.68 19.81 1.65
CA ALA A 254 48.50 18.72 1.15
C ALA A 254 48.95 18.97 -0.29
N TRP A 255 50.04 18.33 -0.70
CA TRP A 255 50.51 18.35 -2.09
C TRP A 255 51.29 17.07 -2.45
N ALA A 256 51.32 16.73 -3.73
CA ALA A 256 52.10 15.62 -4.27
C ALA A 256 52.63 15.93 -5.69
N PRO A 257 53.87 15.53 -6.03
CA PRO A 257 54.40 15.70 -7.38
C PRO A 257 53.61 14.84 -8.37
N PHE A 258 53.28 15.40 -9.53
CA PHE A 258 52.56 14.68 -10.59
C PHE A 258 52.78 15.33 -11.95
N ALA A 259 53.07 14.51 -12.97
CA ALA A 259 53.24 15.00 -14.34
C ALA A 259 51.88 15.37 -14.96
N LEU A 260 51.55 16.67 -14.94
CA LEU A 260 50.28 17.22 -15.41
C LEU A 260 50.23 17.45 -16.93
N LYS A 261 51.37 17.80 -17.52
CA LYS A 261 51.53 18.03 -18.96
C LYS A 261 51.30 16.73 -19.73
N ASN A 262 50.25 16.70 -20.55
CA ASN A 262 49.92 15.58 -21.42
C ASN A 262 49.06 16.05 -22.61
N PRO A 263 49.42 15.73 -23.86
CA PRO A 263 48.59 16.03 -25.03
C PRO A 263 47.24 15.29 -25.06
N ALA A 264 47.14 14.14 -24.38
CA ALA A 264 45.90 13.39 -24.24
C ALA A 264 45.10 13.88 -23.03
N TYR A 265 43.78 13.79 -23.14
CA TYR A 265 42.89 13.98 -22.00
C TYR A 265 43.06 12.84 -21.00
N ARG A 266 43.03 13.19 -19.71
CA ARG A 266 42.98 12.23 -18.61
C ARG A 266 41.84 12.61 -17.70
N THR A 267 41.06 11.62 -17.28
CA THR A 267 40.00 11.83 -16.29
C THR A 267 40.61 12.27 -14.97
N VAL A 268 40.16 13.40 -14.46
CA VAL A 268 40.43 13.87 -13.11
C VAL A 268 39.18 13.60 -12.29
N VAL A 269 39.36 12.94 -11.15
CA VAL A 269 38.29 12.73 -10.17
C VAL A 269 38.70 13.38 -8.87
N ILE A 270 37.91 14.35 -8.42
CA ILE A 270 38.01 14.96 -7.10
C ILE A 270 36.80 14.48 -6.31
N GLN A 271 37.03 13.85 -5.17
CA GLN A 271 35.97 13.37 -4.30
C GLN A 271 36.14 14.02 -2.93
N VAL A 272 35.06 14.61 -2.41
CA VAL A 272 34.91 14.96 -1.00
C VAL A 272 33.84 14.05 -0.44
N ASP A 273 34.21 13.19 0.49
CA ASP A 273 33.28 12.21 1.06
C ASP A 273 32.43 12.78 2.22
N LEU A 274 31.56 11.93 2.76
CA LEU A 274 30.64 12.29 3.86
C LEU A 274 31.35 12.57 5.18
N SER A 275 32.57 12.06 5.35
CA SER A 275 33.42 12.33 6.51
C SER A 275 34.25 13.62 6.36
N GLY A 276 34.16 14.30 5.20
CA GLY A 276 34.92 15.50 4.92
C GLY A 276 36.37 15.21 4.49
N GLN A 277 36.66 14.00 4.01
CA GLN A 277 37.96 13.68 3.43
C GLN A 277 37.96 13.89 1.93
N LEU A 278 39.06 14.45 1.42
CA LEU A 278 39.26 14.73 0.01
C LEU A 278 40.28 13.79 -0.63
N SER A 279 39.94 13.24 -1.79
CA SER A 279 40.85 12.47 -2.64
C SER A 279 40.87 13.00 -4.06
N VAL A 280 42.03 12.92 -4.72
CA VAL A 280 42.25 13.32 -6.12
C VAL A 280 42.92 12.18 -6.88
N SER A 281 42.34 11.78 -8.01
CA SER A 281 42.99 10.86 -8.97
C SER A 281 43.03 11.46 -10.37
N ILE A 282 44.06 11.10 -11.14
CA ILE A 282 44.25 11.56 -12.52
C ILE A 282 44.63 10.37 -13.40
N GLY A 283 43.85 10.14 -14.46
CA GLY A 283 44.01 8.98 -15.35
C GLY A 283 43.85 7.65 -14.62
N GLY A 284 43.01 7.60 -13.59
CA GLY A 284 42.83 6.44 -12.71
C GLY A 284 43.95 6.23 -11.67
N THR A 285 45.00 7.05 -11.68
CA THR A 285 46.08 6.99 -10.68
C THR A 285 45.74 7.88 -9.48
N PRO A 286 45.66 7.36 -8.24
CA PRO A 286 45.52 8.19 -7.05
C PRO A 286 46.73 9.11 -6.89
N VAL A 287 46.49 10.41 -6.65
CA VAL A 287 47.54 11.43 -6.48
C VAL A 287 47.57 11.95 -5.03
N LEU A 288 46.39 12.27 -4.50
CA LEU A 288 46.18 12.65 -3.10
C LEU A 288 45.01 11.86 -2.56
N SER A 289 45.07 11.47 -1.30
CA SER A 289 44.13 10.53 -0.72
C SER A 289 43.89 10.84 0.75
N ASN A 290 42.63 10.77 1.19
CA ASN A 290 42.20 10.99 2.57
C ASN A 290 42.72 12.30 3.19
N ILE A 291 42.70 13.39 2.41
CA ILE A 291 43.08 14.70 2.92
C ILE A 291 41.93 15.22 3.79
N SER A 292 42.12 15.24 5.11
CA SER A 292 41.12 15.75 6.04
C SER A 292 40.88 17.24 5.79
N LEU A 293 39.64 17.61 5.44
CA LEU A 293 39.26 19.02 5.37
C LEU A 293 39.06 19.57 6.78
N PRO A 294 39.39 20.86 7.02
CA PRO A 294 39.16 21.51 8.30
C PRO A 294 37.70 21.45 8.75
N ALA A 295 37.47 21.38 10.06
CA ALA A 295 36.12 21.21 10.63
C ALA A 295 35.11 22.27 10.18
N ASP A 296 35.57 23.50 9.93
CA ASP A 296 34.74 24.60 9.45
C ASP A 296 34.26 24.40 8.00
N TYR A 297 34.89 23.54 7.19
CA TYR A 297 34.36 23.15 5.88
C TYR A 297 32.98 22.49 6.00
N ALA A 298 32.82 21.56 6.95
CA ALA A 298 31.57 20.84 7.14
C ALA A 298 30.44 21.79 7.58
N THR A 299 30.74 22.76 8.43
CA THR A 299 29.77 23.70 9.02
C THR A 299 29.58 25.00 8.25
N ALA A 300 30.39 25.27 7.21
CA ALA A 300 30.29 26.51 6.44
C ALA A 300 28.91 26.66 5.76
N ASP A 301 28.38 27.88 5.74
CA ASP A 301 27.23 28.25 4.90
C ASP A 301 27.68 28.28 3.42
N LYS A 302 27.18 27.30 2.66
CA LYS A 302 27.52 27.11 1.24
C LYS A 302 26.48 27.72 0.29
N SER A 303 25.50 28.47 0.78
CA SER A 303 24.44 29.06 -0.05
C SER A 303 24.97 29.98 -1.16
N ALA A 304 26.09 30.65 -0.93
CA ALA A 304 26.75 31.51 -1.91
C ALA A 304 27.84 30.80 -2.74
N TRP A 305 28.12 29.53 -2.46
CA TRP A 305 29.22 28.80 -3.09
C TRP A 305 28.87 28.37 -4.51
N GLN A 306 29.90 28.26 -5.34
CA GLN A 306 29.81 27.77 -6.71
C GLN A 306 31.09 27.03 -7.09
N PHE A 307 30.99 26.19 -8.12
CA PHE A 307 32.14 25.51 -8.71
C PHE A 307 32.80 26.39 -9.76
N VAL A 308 34.12 26.53 -9.69
CA VAL A 308 34.88 27.44 -10.54
C VAL A 308 36.16 26.77 -10.99
N PHE A 309 36.43 26.84 -12.29
CA PHE A 309 37.76 26.60 -12.82
C PHE A 309 38.42 27.93 -13.16
N ALA A 310 39.71 28.02 -12.85
CA ALA A 310 40.55 29.14 -13.23
C ALA A 310 41.88 28.60 -13.74
N ALA A 311 42.30 29.03 -14.91
CA ALA A 311 43.58 28.66 -15.47
C ALA A 311 44.35 29.88 -15.93
N ARG A 312 45.68 29.75 -15.86
CA ARG A 312 46.62 30.76 -16.32
C ARG A 312 47.74 30.08 -17.09
N CYS A 313 48.18 30.70 -18.17
CA CYS A 313 49.39 30.29 -18.87
C CYS A 313 50.32 31.48 -19.14
N GLY A 314 51.62 31.30 -18.93
CA GLY A 314 52.68 32.24 -19.31
C GLY A 314 53.32 31.91 -20.67
N GLY A 315 53.44 30.64 -21.05
CA GLY A 315 54.12 30.20 -22.29
C GLY A 315 53.20 30.11 -23.52
N ALA A 316 53.79 30.32 -24.71
CA ALA A 316 53.06 30.56 -25.96
C ALA A 316 52.22 29.38 -26.47
N ASN A 317 52.45 28.16 -25.96
CA ASN A 317 51.75 26.96 -26.43
C ASN A 317 50.97 26.25 -25.31
N ASN A 318 50.82 26.89 -24.15
CA ASN A 318 50.19 26.28 -22.98
C ASN A 318 48.66 26.39 -23.06
N LYS A 319 48.02 25.26 -23.41
CA LYS A 319 46.57 25.13 -23.51
C LYS A 319 46.04 24.28 -22.37
N HIS A 320 45.13 24.85 -21.57
CA HIS A 320 44.37 24.12 -20.55
C HIS A 320 42.96 23.89 -21.04
N SER A 321 42.47 22.67 -20.97
CA SER A 321 41.14 22.35 -21.49
C SER A 321 40.43 21.25 -20.72
N LEU A 322 39.11 21.37 -20.71
CA LEU A 322 38.19 20.49 -20.02
C LEU A 322 37.21 19.86 -21.00
N LYS A 323 36.86 18.59 -20.76
CA LYS A 323 35.71 17.92 -21.36
C LYS A 323 34.89 17.21 -20.29
N ASN A 324 33.62 16.94 -20.61
CA ASN A 324 32.76 16.03 -19.85
C ASN A 324 32.75 16.31 -18.33
N LEU A 325 32.50 17.57 -17.95
CA LEU A 325 32.43 17.95 -16.54
C LEU A 325 31.14 17.42 -15.93
N LEU A 326 31.26 16.63 -14.87
CA LEU A 326 30.17 16.06 -14.12
C LEU A 326 30.40 16.29 -12.62
N ILE A 327 29.45 16.94 -11.95
CA ILE A 327 29.47 17.11 -10.50
C ILE A 327 28.18 16.55 -9.90
N ARG A 328 28.35 15.61 -8.98
CA ARG A 328 27.27 14.91 -8.28
C ARG A 328 27.46 15.00 -6.78
N GLY A 329 26.37 15.16 -6.04
CA GLY A 329 26.41 15.04 -4.58
C GLY A 329 26.74 13.63 -4.14
N ILE A 330 27.22 13.49 -2.91
CA ILE A 330 27.27 12.22 -2.20
C ILE A 330 26.36 12.36 -0.99
N GLY A 331 25.40 11.45 -0.84
CA GLY A 331 24.52 11.37 0.32
C GLY A 331 24.80 10.10 1.11
N VAL A 332 24.46 10.12 2.41
CA VAL A 332 24.41 8.89 3.22
C VAL A 332 23.36 7.97 2.60
N ALA A 333 23.77 6.79 2.14
CA ALA A 333 22.83 5.84 1.56
C ALA A 333 22.21 5.00 2.67
N THR A 334 20.99 5.33 3.10
CA THR A 334 20.14 4.36 3.79
C THR A 334 19.37 3.48 2.80
N SER A 335 19.09 4.03 1.61
CA SER A 335 18.45 3.33 0.49
C SER A 335 18.89 3.91 -0.86
N ILE A 336 19.13 3.06 -1.84
CA ILE A 336 19.45 3.38 -3.25
C ILE A 336 18.31 2.81 -4.10
N ALA A 337 17.67 3.62 -4.95
CA ALA A 337 16.52 3.16 -5.73
C ALA A 337 16.86 2.96 -7.21
N ILE A 338 16.41 1.84 -7.77
CA ILE A 338 16.30 1.55 -9.20
C ILE A 338 14.81 1.41 -9.49
N SER A 339 14.29 2.08 -10.52
CA SER A 339 12.88 1.97 -10.87
C SER A 339 12.66 1.43 -12.27
N TYR A 340 11.66 0.57 -12.40
CA TYR A 340 11.11 0.09 -13.67
C TYR A 340 9.62 0.33 -13.73
N GLN A 341 9.12 0.58 -14.94
CA GLN A 341 7.71 0.71 -15.22
C GLN A 341 7.24 -0.43 -16.11
N ASP A 342 6.29 -1.19 -15.60
CA ASP A 342 5.61 -2.28 -16.30
C ASP A 342 4.20 -1.82 -16.69
N THR A 343 3.88 -1.98 -17.97
CA THR A 343 2.60 -1.65 -18.59
C THR A 343 1.82 -2.93 -18.88
N SER A 344 0.55 -2.80 -19.28
CA SER A 344 -0.26 -3.97 -19.62
C SER A 344 0.20 -4.70 -20.88
N ALA A 345 1.14 -4.12 -21.65
CA ALA A 345 1.80 -4.75 -22.77
C ALA A 345 3.16 -5.32 -22.34
N ALA A 346 3.66 -6.32 -23.07
CA ALA A 346 4.99 -6.83 -22.81
C ALA A 346 6.07 -5.76 -23.08
N ASP A 347 6.76 -5.34 -22.02
CA ASP A 347 7.77 -4.31 -22.05
C ASP A 347 9.18 -4.87 -22.22
N ILE A 348 10.04 -4.02 -22.80
CA ILE A 348 11.48 -4.27 -22.92
C ILE A 348 12.19 -3.39 -21.89
N PHE A 349 12.80 -4.03 -20.91
CA PHE A 349 13.52 -3.35 -19.83
C PHE A 349 15.02 -3.24 -20.17
N THR A 350 15.61 -2.08 -19.88
CA THR A 350 17.04 -1.84 -20.10
C THR A 350 17.84 -2.06 -18.81
N THR A 351 19.08 -2.51 -18.94
CA THR A 351 19.99 -2.63 -17.79
C THR A 351 20.30 -1.25 -17.23
N GLN A 352 20.13 -1.07 -15.93
CA GLN A 352 20.55 0.14 -15.23
C GLN A 352 21.92 -0.05 -14.59
N SER A 353 22.70 1.02 -14.49
CA SER A 353 24.03 1.00 -13.91
C SER A 353 24.21 2.13 -12.90
N GLY A 354 25.10 1.95 -11.93
CA GLY A 354 25.44 2.94 -10.94
C GLY A 354 26.77 2.65 -10.27
N ASN A 355 27.10 3.40 -9.22
CA ASN A 355 28.30 3.18 -8.42
C ASN A 355 27.97 3.42 -6.94
N LEU A 356 28.39 2.49 -6.10
CA LEU A 356 28.46 2.66 -4.66
C LEU A 356 29.72 3.45 -4.33
N VAL A 357 29.64 4.36 -3.37
CA VAL A 357 30.79 5.15 -2.94
C VAL A 357 30.96 4.95 -1.44
N GLY A 358 32.02 4.25 -1.06
CA GLY A 358 32.41 4.07 0.32
C GLY A 358 33.29 5.22 0.79
N SER A 359 33.19 5.54 2.07
CA SER A 359 34.17 6.35 2.78
C SER A 359 34.50 5.73 4.12
N ASP A 360 35.75 5.88 4.50
CA ASP A 360 36.27 5.35 5.73
C ASP A 360 37.38 6.28 6.24
N ILE A 361 37.37 6.54 7.53
CA ILE A 361 38.30 7.48 8.15
C ILE A 361 39.67 6.84 8.40
N ASP A 362 39.73 5.50 8.47
CA ASP A 362 40.92 4.73 8.78
C ASP A 362 41.69 4.31 7.52
N THR A 363 40.99 4.07 6.40
CA THR A 363 41.59 3.56 5.16
C THR A 363 41.02 4.18 3.88
N THR A 364 41.79 4.06 2.80
CA THR A 364 41.31 4.30 1.42
C THR A 364 40.95 3.02 0.67
N THR A 365 41.42 1.88 1.14
CA THR A 365 41.26 0.62 0.43
C THR A 365 39.96 -0.02 0.87
N LEU A 366 38.91 0.18 0.06
CA LEU A 366 37.58 -0.34 0.31
C LEU A 366 37.21 -1.42 -0.70
N THR A 367 36.47 -2.41 -0.23
CA THR A 367 35.91 -3.49 -1.02
C THR A 367 34.40 -3.49 -0.92
N TYR A 368 33.73 -3.64 -2.05
CA TYR A 368 32.28 -3.57 -2.16
C TYR A 368 31.70 -4.96 -2.39
N GLY A 369 30.48 -5.21 -1.90
CA GLY A 369 29.82 -6.49 -2.01
C GLY A 369 28.29 -6.40 -2.02
N VAL A 370 27.66 -7.56 -2.11
CA VAL A 370 26.22 -7.75 -1.91
C VAL A 370 26.00 -8.99 -1.04
N SER A 371 25.22 -8.83 0.02
CA SER A 371 24.91 -9.85 1.01
C SER A 371 24.29 -11.09 0.35
N GLY A 372 24.83 -12.26 0.64
CA GLY A 372 24.42 -13.53 0.03
C GLY A 372 24.65 -13.63 -1.48
N GLY A 373 25.46 -12.74 -2.06
CA GLY A 373 25.96 -12.84 -3.44
C GLY A 373 27.16 -13.79 -3.56
N THR A 374 27.47 -14.19 -4.79
CA THR A 374 28.65 -15.00 -5.11
C THR A 374 29.75 -14.09 -5.63
N ILE A 375 30.98 -14.24 -5.14
CA ILE A 375 32.14 -13.46 -5.61
C ILE A 375 33.04 -14.34 -6.49
N ALA A 376 33.30 -13.89 -7.71
CA ALA A 376 34.25 -14.52 -8.62
C ALA A 376 34.98 -13.46 -9.46
N GLY A 377 36.30 -13.55 -9.55
CA GLY A 377 37.10 -12.66 -10.41
C GLY A 377 36.98 -11.16 -10.09
N GLY A 378 36.76 -10.78 -8.82
CA GLY A 378 36.58 -9.37 -8.41
C GLY A 378 35.18 -8.81 -8.70
N VAL A 379 34.22 -9.68 -8.99
CA VAL A 379 32.81 -9.31 -9.23
C VAL A 379 31.92 -10.07 -8.26
N ALA A 380 31.04 -9.36 -7.57
CA ALA A 380 29.97 -9.91 -6.75
C ALA A 380 28.67 -9.98 -7.58
N THR A 381 27.96 -11.09 -7.54
CA THR A 381 26.70 -11.29 -8.28
C THR A 381 25.61 -11.84 -7.37
N LYS A 382 24.43 -11.24 -7.43
CA LYS A 382 23.22 -11.70 -6.75
C LYS A 382 22.07 -11.75 -7.74
N VAL A 383 21.60 -12.97 -8.02
CA VAL A 383 20.37 -13.21 -8.80
C VAL A 383 19.18 -13.07 -7.84
N GLY A 384 18.24 -12.22 -8.19
CA GLY A 384 16.94 -12.12 -7.54
C GLY A 384 15.80 -12.49 -8.48
N THR A 385 14.57 -12.21 -8.05
CA THR A 385 13.34 -12.53 -8.76
C THR A 385 13.18 -11.67 -10.01
N TYR A 386 13.38 -10.36 -9.86
CA TYR A 386 13.11 -9.38 -10.92
C TYR A 386 14.35 -8.99 -11.71
N GLY A 387 15.51 -9.58 -11.42
CA GLY A 387 16.72 -9.34 -12.17
C GLY A 387 17.96 -9.86 -11.48
N THR A 388 19.12 -9.46 -11.99
CA THR A 388 20.43 -9.83 -11.44
C THR A 388 21.24 -8.56 -11.18
N LEU A 389 21.69 -8.41 -9.93
CA LEU A 389 22.65 -7.38 -9.53
C LEU A 389 24.07 -7.92 -9.68
N VAL A 390 24.91 -7.18 -10.40
CA VAL A 390 26.34 -7.45 -10.58
C VAL A 390 27.12 -6.22 -10.12
N LEU A 391 28.14 -6.40 -9.30
CA LEU A 391 28.93 -5.34 -8.67
C LEU A 391 30.43 -5.65 -8.79
N THR A 392 31.24 -4.67 -9.19
CA THR A 392 32.71 -4.76 -9.17
C THR A 392 33.23 -4.45 -7.78
N THR A 393 33.90 -5.40 -7.14
CA THR A 393 34.24 -5.32 -5.71
C THR A 393 35.30 -4.26 -5.41
N ALA A 394 36.11 -3.84 -6.39
CA ALA A 394 37.15 -2.83 -6.18
C ALA A 394 36.65 -1.39 -6.35
N THR A 395 35.57 -1.17 -7.10
CA THR A 395 35.14 0.19 -7.51
C THR A 395 33.74 0.56 -7.03
N GLY A 396 32.95 -0.42 -6.61
CA GLY A 396 31.54 -0.21 -6.25
C GLY A 396 30.63 -0.06 -7.47
N SER A 397 31.15 -0.21 -8.70
CA SER A 397 30.34 -0.09 -9.91
C SER A 397 29.39 -1.26 -10.04
N TYR A 398 28.11 -1.01 -10.26
CA TYR A 398 27.11 -2.05 -10.41
C TYR A 398 26.26 -1.90 -11.66
N THR A 399 25.71 -3.03 -12.09
CA THR A 399 24.64 -3.13 -13.07
C THR A 399 23.51 -3.98 -12.53
N PHE A 400 22.27 -3.57 -12.76
CA PHE A 400 21.09 -4.39 -12.55
C PHE A 400 20.48 -4.76 -13.91
N THR A 401 20.52 -6.05 -14.25
CA THR A 401 19.92 -6.58 -15.47
C THR A 401 18.53 -7.13 -15.13
N PRO A 402 17.45 -6.50 -15.63
CA PRO A 402 16.08 -6.89 -15.30
C PRO A 402 15.69 -8.23 -15.94
N ASN A 403 14.88 -9.02 -15.21
CA ASN A 403 14.25 -10.23 -15.72
C ASN A 403 12.88 -9.85 -16.32
N ALA A 404 12.86 -9.55 -17.61
CA ALA A 404 11.65 -9.10 -18.31
C ALA A 404 10.48 -10.08 -18.18
N THR A 405 10.72 -11.40 -18.14
CA THR A 405 9.64 -12.39 -17.97
C THR A 405 8.98 -12.29 -16.60
N ALA A 406 9.78 -12.10 -15.54
CA ALA A 406 9.24 -11.95 -14.18
C ALA A 406 8.54 -10.61 -13.97
N ILE A 407 9.07 -9.53 -14.57
CA ILE A 407 8.48 -8.20 -14.47
C ILE A 407 7.14 -8.14 -15.24
N ASN A 408 7.10 -8.58 -16.50
CA ASN A 408 5.88 -8.58 -17.32
C ASN A 408 4.77 -9.52 -16.81
N ALA A 409 5.06 -10.34 -15.80
CA ALA A 409 4.08 -11.22 -15.15
C ALA A 409 3.41 -10.56 -13.93
N LEU A 410 3.82 -9.34 -13.54
CA LEU A 410 3.26 -8.63 -12.41
C LEU A 410 1.85 -8.10 -12.74
N THR A 411 0.96 -8.17 -11.76
CA THR A 411 -0.41 -7.60 -11.82
C THR A 411 -0.63 -6.49 -10.80
N ALA A 412 0.42 -6.12 -10.08
CA ALA A 412 0.46 -5.10 -9.05
C ALA A 412 1.91 -4.64 -8.82
N PRO A 413 2.13 -3.44 -8.24
CA PRO A 413 3.47 -2.99 -7.87
C PRO A 413 4.21 -3.97 -6.98
N ALA A 414 5.51 -4.12 -7.23
CA ALA A 414 6.40 -5.00 -6.48
C ALA A 414 7.74 -4.31 -6.22
N SER A 415 8.45 -4.79 -5.21
CA SER A 415 9.82 -4.36 -4.97
C SER A 415 10.70 -5.52 -4.50
N GLU A 416 11.99 -5.42 -4.77
CA GLU A 416 13.02 -6.35 -4.30
C GLU A 416 14.22 -5.58 -3.77
N THR A 417 14.77 -6.03 -2.65
CA THR A 417 15.88 -5.34 -1.96
C THR A 417 17.13 -6.19 -1.96
N TYR A 418 18.25 -5.56 -2.31
CA TYR A 418 19.60 -6.11 -2.24
C TYR A 418 20.38 -5.37 -1.16
N GLU A 419 20.85 -6.07 -0.13
CA GLU A 419 21.75 -5.47 0.87
C GLU A 419 23.16 -5.38 0.28
N VAL A 420 23.59 -4.18 -0.09
CA VAL A 420 24.94 -3.90 -0.59
C VAL A 420 25.88 -3.52 0.55
N THR A 421 27.15 -3.88 0.45
CA THR A 421 28.13 -3.75 1.53
C THR A 421 29.39 -3.04 1.08
N VAL A 422 30.07 -2.40 2.03
CA VAL A 422 31.42 -1.85 1.88
C VAL A 422 32.26 -2.29 3.08
N SER A 423 33.50 -2.73 2.85
CA SER A 423 34.40 -3.21 3.88
C SER A 423 35.82 -2.66 3.67
N ASP A 424 36.45 -2.26 4.76
CA ASP A 424 37.87 -1.93 4.90
C ASP A 424 38.75 -3.17 5.21
N GLY A 425 38.12 -4.36 5.31
CA GLY A 425 38.75 -5.62 5.70
C GLY A 425 38.66 -5.95 7.20
N ALA A 426 38.34 -4.98 8.06
CA ALA A 426 38.19 -5.16 9.51
C ALA A 426 36.72 -5.07 9.95
N ALA A 427 35.97 -4.12 9.39
CA ALA A 427 34.57 -3.86 9.60
C ALA A 427 33.80 -3.84 8.26
N THR A 428 32.48 -3.76 8.34
CA THR A 428 31.61 -3.69 7.16
C THR A 428 30.44 -2.76 7.44
N GLY A 429 30.21 -1.82 6.54
CA GLY A 429 28.97 -1.06 6.46
C GLY A 429 28.05 -1.63 5.39
N SER A 430 26.75 -1.39 5.51
CA SER A 430 25.76 -1.83 4.53
C SER A 430 24.67 -0.80 4.27
N ALA A 431 24.02 -0.94 3.12
CA ALA A 431 22.85 -0.16 2.71
C ALA A 431 21.92 -1.03 1.84
N ASN A 432 20.66 -0.60 1.71
CA ASN A 432 19.70 -1.26 0.83
C ASN A 432 19.75 -0.66 -0.57
N LEU A 433 19.84 -1.50 -1.59
CA LEU A 433 19.54 -1.16 -2.97
C LEU A 433 18.18 -1.77 -3.32
N VAL A 434 17.18 -0.92 -3.49
CA VAL A 434 15.78 -1.27 -3.72
C VAL A 434 15.49 -1.16 -5.21
N VAL A 435 14.94 -2.22 -5.77
CA VAL A 435 14.38 -2.25 -7.13
C VAL A 435 12.88 -2.12 -7.00
N ASP A 436 12.36 -0.95 -7.33
CA ASP A 436 10.94 -0.65 -7.34
C ASP A 436 10.36 -0.87 -8.74
N ILE A 437 9.26 -1.60 -8.82
CA ILE A 437 8.57 -1.88 -10.06
C ILE A 437 7.14 -1.41 -9.92
N THR A 438 6.77 -0.40 -10.73
CA THR A 438 5.35 -0.07 -10.89
C THR A 438 4.74 -1.14 -11.78
N GLY A 439 4.01 -2.08 -11.18
CA GLY A 439 3.37 -3.18 -11.89
C GLY A 439 2.14 -2.69 -12.66
N ALA A 440 1.89 -3.30 -13.81
CA ALA A 440 0.69 -3.02 -14.59
C ALA A 440 -0.56 -3.34 -13.77
N VAL A 441 -1.38 -2.34 -13.49
CA VAL A 441 -2.75 -2.57 -13.00
C VAL A 441 -3.62 -2.74 -14.25
N PRO A 442 -4.20 -3.92 -14.52
CA PRO A 442 -5.06 -4.11 -15.68
C PRO A 442 -6.19 -3.06 -15.69
N GLU A 443 -6.47 -2.49 -16.86
CA GLU A 443 -7.48 -1.43 -16.99
C GLU A 443 -8.85 -1.93 -16.51
N ALA A 444 -9.51 -1.13 -15.68
CA ALA A 444 -10.86 -1.48 -15.22
C ALA A 444 -11.84 -1.46 -16.40
N GLN A 445 -12.75 -2.43 -16.43
CA GLN A 445 -13.81 -2.51 -17.43
C GLN A 445 -15.18 -2.72 -16.78
N THR A 446 -16.22 -2.32 -17.51
CA THR A 446 -17.62 -2.44 -17.08
C THR A 446 -18.41 -3.27 -18.09
N ILE A 447 -19.49 -3.89 -17.60
CA ILE A 447 -20.50 -4.55 -18.45
C ILE A 447 -21.71 -3.63 -18.55
N SER A 448 -22.16 -3.36 -19.76
CA SER A 448 -23.46 -2.77 -20.03
C SER A 448 -24.44 -3.89 -20.38
N PHE A 449 -25.39 -4.17 -19.49
CA PHE A 449 -26.44 -5.16 -19.71
C PHE A 449 -27.79 -4.59 -19.29
N GLY A 450 -28.57 -4.14 -20.28
CA GLY A 450 -29.89 -3.55 -20.07
C GLY A 450 -30.91 -4.56 -19.56
N SER A 451 -32.01 -4.07 -18.99
CA SER A 451 -33.11 -4.92 -18.52
C SER A 451 -33.66 -5.80 -19.63
N LEU A 452 -33.98 -7.04 -19.28
CA LEU A 452 -34.57 -7.98 -20.23
C LEU A 452 -36.08 -7.74 -20.34
N PRO A 453 -36.65 -7.77 -21.55
CA PRO A 453 -38.09 -7.65 -21.71
C PRO A 453 -38.78 -8.93 -21.22
N THR A 454 -39.99 -8.76 -20.69
CA THR A 454 -40.88 -9.90 -20.42
C THR A 454 -41.16 -10.68 -21.71
N LYS A 455 -41.10 -12.00 -21.61
CA LYS A 455 -41.40 -12.94 -22.71
C LYS A 455 -42.63 -13.77 -22.39
N ASN A 456 -43.18 -14.46 -23.40
CA ASN A 456 -44.16 -15.52 -23.19
C ASN A 456 -43.51 -16.88 -23.42
N TYR A 457 -43.96 -17.90 -22.69
CA TYR A 457 -43.60 -19.28 -22.94
C TYR A 457 -44.08 -19.68 -24.34
N GLY A 458 -43.18 -20.23 -25.14
CA GLY A 458 -43.38 -20.50 -26.56
C GLY A 458 -42.89 -19.39 -27.51
N ASP A 459 -42.48 -18.22 -27.00
CA ASP A 459 -41.75 -17.25 -27.82
C ASP A 459 -40.47 -17.88 -28.38
N ALA A 460 -40.07 -17.44 -29.58
CA ALA A 460 -38.82 -17.86 -30.17
C ALA A 460 -37.63 -17.52 -29.26
N SER A 461 -36.59 -18.36 -29.32
CA SER A 461 -35.31 -18.07 -28.63
C SER A 461 -34.78 -16.71 -29.06
N PHE A 462 -34.16 -15.98 -28.14
CA PHE A 462 -33.69 -14.63 -28.37
C PHE A 462 -32.24 -14.47 -27.93
N SER A 463 -31.54 -13.48 -28.49
CA SER A 463 -30.15 -13.19 -28.17
C SER A 463 -30.00 -12.14 -27.08
N LEU A 464 -29.00 -12.33 -26.23
CA LEU A 464 -28.51 -11.36 -25.25
C LEU A 464 -27.46 -10.47 -25.91
N ALA A 465 -27.47 -9.19 -25.54
CA ALA A 465 -26.63 -8.16 -26.16
C ALA A 465 -25.88 -7.31 -25.12
N ALA A 466 -25.42 -7.91 -24.02
CA ALA A 466 -24.50 -7.23 -23.12
C ALA A 466 -23.16 -6.96 -23.81
N THR A 467 -22.57 -5.81 -23.52
CA THR A 467 -21.26 -5.40 -24.03
C THR A 467 -20.31 -5.13 -22.86
N ALA A 468 -19.02 -5.46 -23.04
CA ALA A 468 -17.97 -5.04 -22.14
C ALA A 468 -17.27 -3.80 -22.72
N SER A 469 -16.89 -2.84 -21.88
CA SER A 469 -16.17 -1.63 -22.32
C SER A 469 -14.82 -1.93 -22.97
N SER A 470 -14.23 -3.09 -22.68
CA SER A 470 -13.00 -3.63 -23.28
C SER A 470 -13.19 -4.21 -24.70
N GLY A 471 -14.43 -4.42 -25.14
CA GLY A 471 -14.75 -5.19 -26.35
C GLY A 471 -14.60 -6.71 -26.21
N LEU A 472 -14.20 -7.22 -25.04
CA LEU A 472 -14.11 -8.67 -24.78
C LEU A 472 -15.50 -9.33 -24.74
N THR A 473 -15.58 -10.59 -25.18
CA THR A 473 -16.84 -11.35 -25.28
C THR A 473 -17.44 -11.65 -23.90
N VAL A 474 -18.67 -11.19 -23.66
CA VAL A 474 -19.41 -11.43 -22.42
C VAL A 474 -19.99 -12.85 -22.39
N SER A 475 -19.88 -13.50 -21.23
CA SER A 475 -20.47 -14.82 -20.93
C SER A 475 -21.74 -14.68 -20.11
N TYR A 476 -22.64 -15.67 -20.19
CA TYR A 476 -23.96 -15.61 -19.55
C TYR A 476 -24.31 -16.90 -18.82
N THR A 477 -25.04 -16.77 -17.70
CA THR A 477 -25.61 -17.90 -16.96
C THR A 477 -27.04 -17.60 -16.50
N SER A 478 -27.89 -18.62 -16.46
CA SER A 478 -29.23 -18.54 -15.85
C SER A 478 -29.19 -19.15 -14.45
N SER A 479 -29.83 -18.50 -13.48
CA SER A 479 -29.98 -19.06 -12.13
C SER A 479 -30.99 -20.21 -12.06
N ASP A 480 -31.90 -20.31 -13.03
CA ASP A 480 -32.93 -21.34 -13.12
C ASP A 480 -33.13 -21.79 -14.57
N THR A 481 -32.60 -22.97 -14.89
CA THR A 481 -32.70 -23.60 -16.20
C THR A 481 -34.06 -24.21 -16.48
N SER A 482 -34.97 -24.29 -15.51
CA SER A 482 -36.35 -24.72 -15.73
C SER A 482 -37.20 -23.60 -16.35
N VAL A 483 -36.83 -22.33 -16.12
CA VAL A 483 -37.45 -21.14 -16.74
C VAL A 483 -36.77 -20.79 -18.07
N ALA A 484 -35.44 -20.68 -18.07
CA ALA A 484 -34.69 -20.43 -19.29
C ALA A 484 -33.27 -20.99 -19.24
N THR A 485 -32.83 -21.59 -20.34
CA THR A 485 -31.44 -22.04 -20.55
C THR A 485 -30.68 -21.02 -21.39
N VAL A 486 -29.36 -20.95 -21.22
CA VAL A 486 -28.49 -20.06 -21.99
C VAL A 486 -27.36 -20.87 -22.63
N ASN A 487 -27.24 -20.78 -23.96
CA ASN A 487 -26.16 -21.37 -24.73
C ASN A 487 -25.48 -20.28 -25.56
N GLY A 488 -24.23 -19.94 -25.20
CA GLY A 488 -23.57 -18.75 -25.73
C GLY A 488 -24.34 -17.50 -25.33
N SER A 489 -24.84 -16.75 -26.31
CA SER A 489 -25.70 -15.58 -26.11
C SER A 489 -27.19 -15.86 -26.37
N ILE A 490 -27.57 -17.10 -26.70
CA ILE A 490 -28.96 -17.46 -27.02
C ILE A 490 -29.65 -17.98 -25.77
N VAL A 491 -30.79 -17.35 -25.45
CA VAL A 491 -31.70 -17.79 -24.39
C VAL A 491 -32.82 -18.62 -25.01
N THR A 492 -33.02 -19.81 -24.48
CA THR A 492 -34.16 -20.67 -24.82
C THR A 492 -35.09 -20.78 -23.62
N LEU A 493 -36.36 -20.42 -23.85
CA LEU A 493 -37.41 -20.44 -22.83
C LEU A 493 -37.91 -21.87 -22.63
N THR A 494 -37.85 -22.36 -21.40
CA THR A 494 -38.18 -23.75 -21.04
C THR A 494 -39.38 -23.85 -20.12
N GLY A 495 -39.82 -22.74 -19.51
CA GLY A 495 -41.01 -22.68 -18.68
C GLY A 495 -41.42 -21.24 -18.34
N ALA A 496 -42.65 -21.06 -17.87
CA ALA A 496 -43.09 -19.80 -17.29
C ALA A 496 -42.48 -19.63 -15.88
N GLY A 497 -42.15 -18.39 -15.51
CA GLY A 497 -41.50 -18.06 -14.24
C GLY A 497 -40.50 -16.90 -14.38
N THR A 498 -39.73 -16.64 -13.32
CA THR A 498 -38.69 -15.60 -13.32
C THR A 498 -37.33 -16.22 -13.02
N THR A 499 -36.32 -15.91 -13.83
CA THR A 499 -34.92 -16.33 -13.62
C THR A 499 -33.98 -15.13 -13.72
N GLN A 500 -32.82 -15.20 -13.05
CA GLN A 500 -31.78 -14.19 -13.14
C GLN A 500 -30.77 -14.60 -14.22
N ILE A 501 -30.57 -13.75 -15.22
CA ILE A 501 -29.51 -13.88 -16.20
C ILE A 501 -28.33 -13.03 -15.75
N THR A 502 -27.18 -13.66 -15.51
CA THR A 502 -25.94 -12.98 -15.10
C THR A 502 -25.02 -12.85 -16.31
N ALA A 503 -24.58 -11.63 -16.59
CA ALA A 503 -23.55 -11.32 -17.57
C ALA A 503 -22.19 -11.16 -16.87
N SER A 504 -21.16 -11.84 -17.35
CA SER A 504 -19.83 -11.92 -16.75
C SER A 504 -18.70 -11.74 -17.77
N GLN A 505 -17.64 -11.04 -17.37
CA GLN A 505 -16.43 -10.82 -18.16
C GLN A 505 -15.20 -10.91 -17.26
N ALA A 506 -14.36 -11.92 -17.48
CA ALA A 506 -13.20 -12.22 -16.64
C ALA A 506 -11.99 -11.30 -16.90
N GLY A 507 -11.94 -10.62 -18.06
CA GLY A 507 -10.78 -9.81 -18.46
C GLY A 507 -9.69 -10.60 -19.16
N ASN A 508 -8.51 -9.98 -19.28
CA ASN A 508 -7.30 -10.54 -19.89
C ASN A 508 -6.06 -9.82 -19.32
N GLY A 509 -4.89 -9.96 -19.97
CA GLY A 509 -3.67 -9.26 -19.53
C GLY A 509 -3.73 -7.73 -19.62
N VAL A 510 -4.70 -7.18 -20.35
CA VAL A 510 -4.89 -5.73 -20.53
C VAL A 510 -5.98 -5.17 -19.62
N TYR A 511 -7.10 -5.89 -19.47
CA TYR A 511 -8.26 -5.46 -18.69
C TYR A 511 -8.52 -6.38 -17.51
N GLY A 512 -8.77 -5.81 -16.32
CA GLY A 512 -9.16 -6.59 -15.14
C GLY A 512 -10.57 -7.19 -15.28
N SER A 513 -10.98 -8.11 -14.40
CA SER A 513 -12.36 -8.65 -14.42
C SER A 513 -13.41 -7.55 -14.23
N ALA A 514 -14.49 -7.58 -15.00
CA ALA A 514 -15.62 -6.68 -14.81
C ALA A 514 -16.51 -7.15 -13.66
N GLN A 515 -17.21 -6.21 -13.02
CA GLN A 515 -18.28 -6.56 -12.09
C GLN A 515 -19.45 -7.22 -12.85
N ASN A 516 -19.95 -8.36 -12.36
CA ASN A 516 -21.09 -9.05 -12.94
C ASN A 516 -22.35 -8.16 -12.92
N VAL A 517 -23.14 -8.19 -13.99
CA VAL A 517 -24.43 -7.50 -14.08
C VAL A 517 -25.54 -8.54 -14.21
N VAL A 518 -26.56 -8.43 -13.35
CA VAL A 518 -27.65 -9.40 -13.25
C VAL A 518 -28.95 -8.75 -13.69
N GLN A 519 -29.70 -9.42 -14.56
CA GLN A 519 -31.01 -8.96 -15.04
C GLN A 519 -32.06 -10.06 -14.87
N ALA A 520 -33.24 -9.67 -14.40
CA ALA A 520 -34.38 -10.56 -14.29
C ALA A 520 -34.99 -10.80 -15.67
N LEU A 521 -35.20 -12.06 -16.02
CA LEU A 521 -36.01 -12.50 -17.15
C LEU A 521 -37.32 -13.07 -16.62
N THR A 522 -38.43 -12.42 -16.94
CA THR A 522 -39.77 -12.90 -16.64
C THR A 522 -40.39 -13.53 -17.88
N VAL A 523 -40.89 -14.76 -17.75
CA VAL A 523 -41.57 -15.53 -18.81
C VAL A 523 -43.00 -15.80 -18.37
N LEU A 524 -43.98 -15.24 -19.07
CA LEU A 524 -45.41 -15.41 -18.82
C LEU A 524 -45.93 -16.68 -19.49
N GLY A 525 -47.02 -17.26 -18.99
CA GLY A 525 -47.75 -18.31 -19.70
C GLY A 525 -48.42 -17.77 -20.97
N SER A 526 -48.60 -18.61 -22.00
CA SER A 526 -49.24 -18.18 -23.26
C SER A 526 -50.74 -17.89 -23.06
N SER A 527 -51.25 -16.81 -23.67
CA SER A 527 -52.71 -16.58 -23.76
C SER A 527 -53.35 -17.58 -24.73
N GLN A 528 -54.35 -18.34 -24.28
CA GLN A 528 -55.13 -19.24 -25.13
C GLN A 528 -56.50 -18.65 -25.46
N THR A 529 -56.81 -18.54 -26.75
CA THR A 529 -58.16 -18.20 -27.23
C THR A 529 -58.99 -19.47 -27.33
N VAL A 530 -59.91 -19.69 -26.38
CA VAL A 530 -60.90 -20.77 -26.48
C VAL A 530 -61.98 -20.33 -27.47
N THR A 531 -61.97 -20.90 -28.68
CA THR A 531 -63.09 -20.74 -29.63
C THR A 531 -64.18 -21.74 -29.26
N ARG A 532 -65.38 -21.25 -28.94
CA ARG A 532 -66.55 -22.05 -28.52
C ARG A 532 -66.75 -23.32 -29.36
N LEU A 533 -66.83 -24.49 -28.72
CA LEU A 533 -67.51 -25.65 -29.29
C LEU A 533 -69.00 -25.63 -28.88
N SER A 534 -69.85 -25.83 -29.88
CA SER A 534 -71.32 -25.78 -29.79
C SER A 534 -71.92 -26.93 -28.98
N SER A 535 -73.08 -26.65 -28.40
CA SER A 535 -73.97 -27.53 -27.64
C SER A 535 -74.16 -28.92 -28.28
N ALA A 536 -73.72 -29.97 -27.59
CA ALA A 536 -74.19 -31.32 -27.82
C ALA A 536 -74.77 -31.87 -26.51
N THR A 537 -76.10 -31.91 -26.42
CA THR A 537 -76.80 -32.59 -25.32
C THR A 537 -76.78 -34.09 -25.58
N THR A 538 -76.21 -34.87 -24.65
CA THR A 538 -76.42 -36.32 -24.59
C THR A 538 -77.18 -36.63 -23.31
N THR A 539 -78.28 -37.37 -23.42
CA THR A 539 -79.08 -37.83 -22.28
C THR A 539 -78.57 -39.20 -21.83
N LEU A 540 -78.19 -39.33 -20.57
CA LEU A 540 -77.86 -40.61 -19.94
C LEU A 540 -79.00 -41.08 -19.03
N LYS A 541 -79.21 -42.40 -18.97
CA LYS A 541 -80.18 -43.03 -18.06
C LYS A 541 -79.48 -43.51 -16.79
N TYR A 542 -80.28 -43.64 -15.72
CA TYR A 542 -79.83 -44.03 -14.38
C TYR A 542 -79.05 -45.35 -14.40
N GLY A 543 -77.79 -45.30 -13.94
CA GLY A 543 -76.89 -46.45 -13.85
C GLY A 543 -75.80 -46.51 -14.92
N GLU A 544 -75.82 -45.66 -15.95
CA GLU A 544 -74.69 -45.55 -16.89
C GLU A 544 -73.63 -44.57 -16.40
N THR A 545 -72.35 -44.91 -16.62
CA THR A 545 -71.21 -44.03 -16.35
C THR A 545 -70.88 -43.24 -17.61
N LEU A 546 -71.00 -41.91 -17.55
CA LEU A 546 -70.49 -41.02 -18.60
C LEU A 546 -68.96 -41.07 -18.58
N ASN A 547 -68.35 -41.69 -19.58
CA ASN A 547 -66.90 -41.70 -19.67
C ASN A 547 -66.42 -40.42 -20.38
N LEU A 548 -66.05 -39.41 -19.59
CA LEU A 548 -65.60 -38.10 -20.08
C LEU A 548 -64.30 -38.18 -20.91
N GLU A 549 -63.56 -39.28 -20.81
CA GLU A 549 -62.33 -39.53 -21.58
C GLU A 549 -62.58 -39.70 -23.09
N THR A 550 -63.79 -40.04 -23.54
CA THR A 550 -64.08 -40.23 -24.99
C THR A 550 -64.63 -38.98 -25.69
N LEU A 551 -64.97 -37.92 -24.95
CA LEU A 551 -65.37 -36.61 -25.51
C LEU A 551 -64.19 -35.66 -25.69
N PHE A 552 -63.06 -35.96 -25.07
CA PHE A 552 -61.82 -35.20 -25.18
C PHE A 552 -60.67 -36.14 -25.53
N SER A 553 -60.28 -36.17 -26.81
CA SER A 553 -58.99 -36.77 -27.17
C SER A 553 -57.87 -35.90 -26.57
N PRO A 554 -56.78 -36.48 -26.04
CA PRO A 554 -55.87 -35.77 -25.17
C PRO A 554 -55.00 -34.81 -25.99
N ILE A 555 -55.12 -33.52 -25.73
CA ILE A 555 -54.01 -32.59 -26.03
C ILE A 555 -53.09 -32.62 -24.81
N VAL A 556 -52.13 -33.55 -24.84
CA VAL A 556 -50.90 -33.49 -24.04
C VAL A 556 -50.11 -32.29 -24.62
N ASN A 557 -49.52 -31.36 -23.85
CA ASN A 557 -48.53 -31.57 -22.81
C ASN A 557 -48.37 -30.29 -21.96
N GLY A 558 -48.42 -30.39 -20.63
CA GLY A 558 -47.79 -29.41 -19.73
C GLY A 558 -48.66 -28.38 -18.98
N ALA A 559 -49.98 -28.33 -19.15
CA ALA A 559 -50.82 -27.45 -18.32
C ALA A 559 -51.11 -28.10 -16.96
N LYS A 560 -50.62 -27.50 -15.86
CA LYS A 560 -51.13 -27.80 -14.51
C LYS A 560 -52.52 -27.19 -14.36
N VAL A 561 -53.42 -27.92 -13.72
CA VAL A 561 -54.75 -27.45 -13.31
C VAL A 561 -54.58 -26.20 -12.43
N GLY A 562 -55.10 -25.05 -12.86
CA GLY A 562 -55.07 -23.82 -12.06
C GLY A 562 -55.13 -22.50 -12.83
N GLU A 563 -54.76 -22.47 -14.11
CA GLU A 563 -54.82 -21.24 -14.91
C GLU A 563 -56.04 -21.23 -15.83
N SER A 564 -57.22 -21.01 -15.25
CA SER A 564 -58.38 -20.49 -15.97
C SER A 564 -59.34 -19.94 -14.93
N ASN A 565 -60.07 -18.87 -15.28
CA ASN A 565 -61.19 -18.32 -14.51
C ASN A 565 -62.36 -19.33 -14.41
N LEU A 566 -62.09 -20.52 -13.87
CA LEU A 566 -63.04 -21.58 -13.68
C LEU A 566 -63.82 -21.29 -12.40
N SER A 567 -65.01 -20.69 -12.56
CA SER A 567 -66.00 -20.67 -11.49
C SER A 567 -66.37 -22.11 -11.15
N LEU A 568 -65.92 -22.58 -9.97
CA LEU A 568 -66.31 -23.88 -9.45
C LEU A 568 -67.73 -23.74 -8.87
N ALA A 569 -68.72 -24.18 -9.64
CA ALA A 569 -70.09 -24.30 -9.16
C ALA A 569 -70.15 -25.38 -8.07
N ILE A 570 -70.75 -25.06 -6.92
CA ILE A 570 -71.11 -26.07 -5.92
C ILE A 570 -72.31 -26.84 -6.53
N PRO A 571 -72.18 -28.12 -6.88
CA PRO A 571 -73.26 -28.84 -7.56
C PRO A 571 -74.42 -29.11 -6.59
N ASP A 572 -75.64 -28.87 -7.05
CA ASP A 572 -76.86 -29.26 -6.33
C ASP A 572 -76.82 -30.77 -6.06
N ALA A 573 -77.03 -31.16 -4.80
CA ALA A 573 -77.06 -32.53 -4.28
C ALA A 573 -75.74 -33.24 -3.92
N ASN A 574 -74.61 -32.52 -3.74
CA ASN A 574 -73.43 -33.12 -3.08
C ASN A 574 -73.32 -32.70 -1.59
N PRO A 575 -73.66 -33.56 -0.61
CA PRO A 575 -73.66 -33.20 0.81
C PRO A 575 -72.27 -32.87 1.40
N ILE A 576 -71.20 -33.03 0.62
CA ILE A 576 -69.83 -32.77 1.06
C ILE A 576 -69.22 -31.50 0.44
N GLY A 577 -69.89 -30.86 -0.52
CA GLY A 577 -69.48 -29.55 -1.02
C GLY A 577 -68.05 -29.47 -1.58
N LEU A 578 -67.53 -28.26 -1.74
CA LEU A 578 -66.15 -28.03 -2.19
C LEU A 578 -65.17 -28.25 -1.02
N VAL A 579 -64.14 -29.09 -1.22
CA VAL A 579 -63.12 -29.39 -0.20
C VAL A 579 -61.83 -28.61 -0.45
N ARG A 580 -61.22 -28.09 0.61
CA ARG A 580 -59.88 -27.45 0.59
C ARG A 580 -59.00 -27.99 1.72
N SER A 581 -57.75 -28.32 1.40
CA SER A 581 -56.79 -28.83 2.39
C SER A 581 -55.91 -27.70 2.94
N ILE A 582 -55.79 -27.64 4.26
CA ILE A 582 -55.01 -26.67 5.02
C ILE A 582 -54.00 -27.46 5.85
N THR A 583 -52.71 -27.25 5.66
CA THR A 583 -51.65 -27.91 6.43
C THR A 583 -51.10 -26.93 7.46
N MET A 584 -51.14 -27.30 8.74
CA MET A 584 -50.62 -26.49 9.84
C MET A 584 -49.37 -27.15 10.42
N SER A 585 -48.31 -26.38 10.67
CA SER A 585 -47.04 -26.92 11.18
C SER A 585 -46.25 -25.91 12.02
N GLY A 586 -45.50 -26.38 13.02
CA GLY A 586 -44.70 -25.52 13.90
C GLY A 586 -45.51 -24.64 14.85
N LEU A 587 -46.83 -24.82 14.98
CA LEU A 587 -47.65 -24.11 15.96
C LEU A 587 -47.42 -24.73 17.35
N GLY A 588 -47.14 -23.90 18.35
CA GLY A 588 -46.85 -24.36 19.71
C GLY A 588 -48.12 -24.70 20.50
N THR A 589 -48.09 -25.73 21.32
CA THR A 589 -49.24 -26.15 22.17
C THR A 589 -49.38 -25.34 23.46
N ALA A 590 -48.43 -24.45 23.75
CA ALA A 590 -48.35 -23.74 25.02
C ALA A 590 -49.33 -22.56 25.17
N ARG A 591 -49.99 -22.12 24.09
CA ARG A 591 -50.92 -20.98 24.08
C ARG A 591 -52.12 -21.26 23.17
N PRO A 592 -53.33 -20.78 23.53
CA PRO A 592 -54.50 -20.91 22.66
C PRO A 592 -54.43 -19.92 21.50
N TYR A 593 -55.00 -20.30 20.35
CA TYR A 593 -55.13 -19.46 19.17
C TYR A 593 -56.60 -19.16 18.88
N ASN A 594 -56.89 -18.04 18.25
CA ASN A 594 -58.19 -17.73 17.67
C ASN A 594 -58.17 -18.03 16.17
N VAL A 595 -59.14 -18.81 15.70
CA VAL A 595 -59.34 -19.06 14.26
C VAL A 595 -60.53 -18.27 13.78
N GLN A 596 -60.31 -17.46 12.76
CA GLN A 596 -61.36 -16.76 12.06
C GLN A 596 -61.43 -17.27 10.62
N LEU A 597 -62.61 -17.66 10.18
CA LEU A 597 -62.84 -18.19 8.85
C LEU A 597 -63.93 -17.37 8.17
N SER A 598 -63.77 -17.07 6.89
CA SER A 598 -64.80 -16.40 6.10
C SER A 598 -64.84 -16.98 4.69
N ALA A 599 -66.03 -17.01 4.10
CA ALA A 599 -66.26 -17.46 2.74
C ALA A 599 -67.13 -16.44 2.02
N GLN A 600 -66.84 -16.21 0.74
CA GLN A 600 -67.58 -15.35 -0.14
C GLN A 600 -68.21 -16.18 -1.25
N ILE A 601 -69.54 -16.21 -1.24
CA ILE A 601 -70.35 -17.00 -2.16
C ILE A 601 -71.15 -16.02 -3.01
N THR A 602 -71.08 -16.18 -4.34
CA THR A 602 -71.90 -15.40 -5.27
C THR A 602 -72.95 -16.30 -5.90
N GLY A 603 -74.22 -15.89 -5.83
CA GLY A 603 -75.30 -16.53 -6.59
C GLY A 603 -75.23 -16.13 -8.06
N THR A 604 -75.63 -17.03 -8.96
CA THR A 604 -75.76 -16.74 -10.40
C THR A 604 -77.22 -16.84 -10.82
N GLY A 605 -77.86 -15.71 -11.15
CA GLY A 605 -79.19 -15.66 -11.77
C GLY A 605 -80.21 -14.75 -11.07
N GLU A 606 -81.12 -14.16 -11.83
CA GLU A 606 -82.31 -13.47 -11.30
C GLU A 606 -83.20 -14.51 -10.61
N GLY A 607 -83.43 -14.36 -9.30
CA GLY A 607 -84.23 -15.30 -8.49
C GLY A 607 -83.47 -16.47 -7.84
N ALA A 608 -82.13 -16.46 -7.87
CA ALA A 608 -81.35 -17.47 -7.14
C ALA A 608 -81.48 -17.28 -5.61
N PHE A 609 -82.15 -18.22 -4.94
CA PHE A 609 -82.18 -18.28 -3.48
C PHE A 609 -80.83 -18.79 -2.97
N LEU A 610 -80.15 -18.03 -2.10
CA LEU A 610 -78.98 -18.53 -1.39
C LEU A 610 -79.47 -19.41 -0.24
N GLY A 611 -79.31 -20.72 -0.38
CA GLY A 611 -79.72 -21.72 0.60
C GLY A 611 -78.90 -21.70 1.88
N ASP A 612 -79.18 -22.64 2.77
CA ASP A 612 -78.49 -22.76 4.04
C ASP A 612 -77.13 -23.44 3.82
N TYR A 613 -76.06 -22.65 3.79
CA TYR A 613 -74.71 -23.18 3.63
C TYR A 613 -74.12 -23.59 4.97
N THR A 614 -73.45 -24.75 4.99
CA THR A 614 -72.65 -25.19 6.13
C THR A 614 -71.17 -25.08 5.81
N LEU A 615 -70.43 -24.38 6.66
CA LEU A 615 -68.97 -24.42 6.69
C LEU A 615 -68.51 -25.42 7.76
N LEU A 616 -67.68 -26.38 7.37
CA LEU A 616 -67.09 -27.34 8.29
C LEU A 616 -65.58 -27.34 8.18
N LEU A 617 -64.89 -27.27 9.33
CA LEU A 617 -63.45 -27.48 9.41
C LEU A 617 -63.20 -28.80 10.18
N ARG A 618 -62.43 -29.72 9.58
CA ARG A 618 -62.13 -31.04 10.15
C ARG A 618 -60.63 -31.29 10.21
N HIS A 619 -60.14 -31.85 11.32
CA HIS A 619 -58.74 -32.28 11.51
C HIS A 619 -58.64 -33.81 11.33
N TYR A 620 -57.58 -34.25 10.64
CA TYR A 620 -57.29 -35.67 10.47
C TYR A 620 -55.92 -35.99 11.06
N THR A 621 -55.87 -36.96 11.98
CA THR A 621 -54.61 -37.57 12.44
C THR A 621 -54.28 -38.79 11.56
N SER A 622 -53.03 -39.25 11.58
CA SER A 622 -52.58 -40.39 10.78
C SER A 622 -53.32 -41.67 11.21
N GLY A 623 -54.43 -41.96 10.53
CA GLY A 623 -55.38 -43.02 10.88
C GLY A 623 -56.83 -42.80 10.40
N GLU A 624 -57.14 -41.72 9.67
CA GLU A 624 -58.41 -41.45 8.97
C GLU A 624 -59.70 -41.43 9.83
N SER A 625 -59.61 -41.28 11.15
CA SER A 625 -60.79 -41.01 11.99
C SER A 625 -60.93 -39.50 12.26
N ILE A 626 -62.11 -38.94 11.98
CA ILE A 626 -62.45 -37.55 12.30
C ILE A 626 -62.48 -37.41 13.82
N VAL A 627 -61.62 -36.55 14.37
CA VAL A 627 -61.52 -36.41 15.83
C VAL A 627 -62.53 -35.37 16.37
N GLU A 628 -62.83 -34.28 15.65
CA GLU A 628 -63.83 -33.29 16.07
C GLU A 628 -64.30 -32.41 14.88
N GLN A 629 -65.50 -31.82 14.97
CA GLN A 629 -66.17 -31.07 13.90
C GLN A 629 -66.80 -29.78 14.45
N THR A 630 -66.51 -28.64 13.82
CA THR A 630 -67.32 -27.41 13.99
C THR A 630 -68.15 -27.19 12.73
N ALA A 631 -69.46 -26.99 12.89
CA ALA A 631 -70.38 -26.69 11.80
C ALA A 631 -71.02 -25.31 12.03
N ILE A 632 -71.01 -24.47 11.01
CA ILE A 632 -71.64 -23.14 11.05
C ILE A 632 -72.75 -23.15 10.00
N LEU A 633 -73.99 -22.97 10.44
CA LEU A 633 -75.15 -22.83 9.57
C LEU A 633 -75.36 -21.35 9.24
N LEU A 634 -75.34 -21.02 7.95
CA LEU A 634 -75.77 -19.71 7.46
C LEU A 634 -77.24 -19.82 7.09
N ASN A 635 -78.18 -19.50 7.99
CA ASN A 635 -79.63 -19.71 7.75
C ASN A 635 -80.30 -18.56 6.98
N GLN A 636 -81.36 -18.86 6.22
CA GLN A 636 -82.19 -17.85 5.53
C GLN A 636 -83.13 -17.01 6.41
N ASN A 637 -83.53 -17.47 7.61
CA ASN A 637 -84.59 -16.81 8.39
C ASN A 637 -84.19 -15.46 9.00
N ASP A 638 -82.90 -15.19 9.16
CA ASP A 638 -82.38 -13.85 9.53
C ASP A 638 -81.92 -13.03 8.31
N LEU A 639 -82.13 -13.55 7.09
CA LEU A 639 -81.63 -13.04 5.80
C LEU A 639 -82.77 -12.66 4.84
N ILE A 640 -83.96 -12.32 5.36
CA ILE A 640 -84.99 -11.68 4.54
C ILE A 640 -84.63 -10.20 4.38
N SER A 641 -84.20 -9.88 3.17
CA SER A 641 -83.84 -8.56 2.63
C SER A 641 -82.47 -7.99 3.04
N ASN A 642 -81.51 -8.29 2.17
CA ASN A 642 -80.41 -7.43 1.71
C ASN A 642 -79.13 -7.34 2.57
N GLY A 643 -78.16 -8.18 2.20
CA GLY A 643 -76.72 -7.87 2.24
C GLY A 643 -76.12 -7.54 3.61
N LEU A 644 -76.04 -8.52 4.52
CA LEU A 644 -75.40 -8.33 5.83
C LEU A 644 -73.87 -8.56 5.80
N ASN A 645 -73.10 -7.66 6.42
CA ASN A 645 -71.84 -7.99 7.10
C ASN A 645 -72.19 -8.44 8.53
N ALA A 646 -72.70 -9.66 8.69
CA ALA A 646 -72.99 -10.21 10.02
C ALA A 646 -71.71 -10.69 10.70
N THR A 647 -71.45 -10.23 11.93
CA THR A 647 -70.51 -10.89 12.85
C THR A 647 -71.34 -11.72 13.82
N PHE A 648 -71.34 -13.05 13.66
CA PHE A 648 -72.01 -13.93 14.61
C PHE A 648 -71.05 -14.25 15.77
N SER A 649 -71.47 -13.97 17.00
CA SER A 649 -70.97 -14.67 18.18
C SER A 649 -72.09 -15.54 18.73
N SER A 650 -71.78 -16.80 19.02
CA SER A 650 -72.46 -17.51 20.10
C SER A 650 -71.41 -17.76 21.17
N ASN A 651 -71.71 -17.66 22.46
CA ASN A 651 -72.69 -18.51 23.11
C ASN A 651 -73.60 -17.65 24.02
N LEU A 652 -74.89 -17.59 23.69
CA LEU A 652 -76.00 -17.00 24.46
C LEU A 652 -76.13 -15.45 24.46
N GLY A 653 -77.09 -14.93 23.67
CA GLY A 653 -77.94 -13.78 24.05
C GLY A 653 -77.61 -12.36 23.54
N ASN A 654 -78.45 -11.90 22.59
CA ASN A 654 -79.01 -10.56 22.32
C ASN A 654 -78.17 -9.33 21.87
N ASP A 655 -78.84 -8.58 20.97
CA ASP A 655 -78.66 -7.23 20.40
C ASP A 655 -77.67 -7.01 19.25
N ILE A 656 -78.21 -6.81 18.03
CA ILE A 656 -77.58 -5.99 16.98
C ILE A 656 -78.60 -5.02 16.39
N ALA A 657 -78.28 -3.73 16.50
CA ALA A 657 -79.04 -2.59 16.01
C ALA A 657 -78.94 -2.41 14.48
N SER A 658 -80.03 -1.90 13.89
CA SER A 658 -80.26 -1.72 12.45
C SER A 658 -79.34 -0.69 11.77
N ALA A 659 -78.90 -0.97 10.54
CA ALA A 659 -78.31 -0.01 9.60
C ALA A 659 -78.72 -0.32 8.14
N GLN A 660 -78.77 0.72 7.30
CA GLN A 660 -79.47 0.81 6.01
C GLN A 660 -78.64 0.49 4.74
N GLU A 661 -79.34 0.21 3.64
CA GLU A 661 -78.92 -0.49 2.41
C GLU A 661 -78.40 0.40 1.23
N VAL A 662 -77.61 -0.20 0.31
CA VAL A 662 -77.42 0.20 -1.11
C VAL A 662 -77.41 -1.06 -2.01
N ALA A 663 -78.20 -1.10 -3.09
CA ALA A 663 -78.45 -2.28 -3.93
C ALA A 663 -77.35 -2.61 -4.98
N GLY A 664 -77.11 -3.91 -5.23
CA GLY A 664 -76.36 -4.40 -6.41
C GLY A 664 -75.04 -5.16 -6.17
N SER A 665 -74.72 -5.58 -4.94
CA SER A 665 -73.41 -6.16 -4.59
C SER A 665 -73.47 -7.59 -4.02
N ALA A 666 -72.35 -8.32 -4.10
CA ALA A 666 -72.18 -9.67 -3.57
C ALA A 666 -72.43 -9.76 -2.06
N LEU A 667 -72.94 -10.90 -1.59
CA LEU A 667 -73.07 -11.18 -0.16
C LEU A 667 -71.69 -11.53 0.43
N THR A 668 -71.23 -10.72 1.39
CA THR A 668 -69.97 -10.93 2.12
C THR A 668 -70.28 -11.14 3.59
N GLY A 669 -70.00 -12.33 4.14
CA GLY A 669 -70.13 -12.64 5.56
C GLY A 669 -68.77 -12.90 6.21
N THR A 670 -68.59 -12.50 7.47
CA THR A 670 -67.36 -12.72 8.25
C THR A 670 -67.69 -13.44 9.56
N TYR A 671 -67.27 -14.69 9.73
CA TYR A 671 -67.48 -15.42 10.98
C TYR A 671 -66.27 -15.27 11.92
N ARG A 672 -66.51 -15.05 13.22
CA ARG A 672 -65.51 -15.12 14.29
C ARG A 672 -65.86 -16.29 15.20
N SER A 673 -65.02 -17.33 15.25
CA SER A 673 -65.12 -18.29 16.35
C SER A 673 -64.60 -17.62 17.62
N ASN A 674 -65.05 -18.06 18.80
CA ASN A 674 -64.42 -17.68 20.08
C ASN A 674 -63.06 -18.35 20.31
N GLY A 675 -62.45 -18.85 19.24
CA GLY A 675 -61.10 -19.36 19.16
C GLY A 675 -61.00 -20.87 19.10
N LEU A 676 -59.78 -21.33 18.80
CA LEU A 676 -59.35 -22.72 18.89
C LEU A 676 -59.48 -23.28 20.32
N SER A 677 -59.73 -22.43 21.33
CA SER A 677 -60.05 -22.84 22.70
C SER A 677 -61.40 -23.56 22.83
N ALA A 678 -62.32 -23.39 21.88
CA ALA A 678 -63.56 -24.16 21.81
C ALA A 678 -63.39 -25.57 21.19
N LEU A 679 -62.20 -25.85 20.62
CA LEU A 679 -61.83 -27.09 19.93
C LEU A 679 -61.00 -28.05 20.83
N GLY A 680 -61.06 -27.89 22.15
CA GLY A 680 -60.42 -28.82 23.09
C GLY A 680 -58.89 -28.91 23.01
N ALA A 681 -58.32 -29.99 23.54
CA ALA A 681 -56.88 -30.28 23.61
C ALA A 681 -56.31 -30.77 22.26
N MET A 682 -56.67 -30.11 21.16
CA MET A 682 -56.18 -30.46 19.83
C MET A 682 -54.70 -30.12 19.64
N ASP A 683 -53.98 -30.99 18.92
CA ASP A 683 -52.71 -30.63 18.29
C ASP A 683 -53.01 -29.65 17.14
N PRO A 684 -52.56 -28.38 17.21
CA PRO A 684 -52.78 -27.42 16.14
C PRO A 684 -52.01 -27.79 14.85
N ASN A 685 -51.10 -28.77 14.89
CA ASN A 685 -50.35 -29.24 13.74
C ASN A 685 -51.08 -30.39 13.00
N GLY A 686 -50.92 -30.47 11.68
CA GLY A 686 -51.49 -31.52 10.84
C GLY A 686 -52.28 -31.02 9.63
N VAL A 687 -52.99 -31.93 8.96
CA VAL A 687 -53.81 -31.61 7.79
C VAL A 687 -55.27 -31.44 8.20
N TRP A 688 -55.81 -30.29 7.84
CA TRP A 688 -57.19 -29.89 8.05
C TRP A 688 -57.90 -29.78 6.72
N GLN A 689 -59.21 -30.00 6.71
CA GLN A 689 -60.03 -29.84 5.51
C GLN A 689 -61.20 -28.90 5.81
N LEU A 690 -61.32 -27.86 4.97
CA LEU A 690 -62.48 -26.98 4.91
C LEU A 690 -63.47 -27.54 3.90
N PHE A 691 -64.71 -27.70 4.34
CA PHE A 691 -65.85 -28.10 3.52
C PHE A 691 -66.87 -26.96 3.46
N VAL A 692 -67.38 -26.68 2.27
CA VAL A 692 -68.47 -25.72 2.04
C VAL A 692 -69.55 -26.41 1.24
N GLY A 693 -70.67 -26.75 1.88
CA GLY A 693 -71.79 -27.47 1.24
C GLY A 693 -73.14 -26.80 1.49
N ASP A 694 -74.08 -26.98 0.56
CA ASP A 694 -75.49 -26.65 0.74
C ASP A 694 -76.18 -27.82 1.47
N ALA A 695 -76.71 -27.57 2.67
CA ALA A 695 -77.38 -28.59 3.46
C ALA A 695 -78.85 -28.80 3.04
N SER A 696 -79.47 -27.85 2.34
CA SER A 696 -80.89 -27.90 1.95
C SER A 696 -81.11 -28.40 0.52
N GLY A 697 -80.05 -28.50 -0.30
CA GLY A 697 -80.05 -29.19 -1.59
C GLY A 697 -80.80 -28.48 -2.71
N GLY A 698 -80.97 -27.16 -2.60
CA GLY A 698 -81.79 -26.37 -3.52
C GLY A 698 -81.18 -25.04 -3.96
N ALA A 699 -79.94 -24.73 -3.58
CA ALA A 699 -79.31 -23.45 -3.88
C ALA A 699 -78.05 -23.55 -4.74
N THR A 700 -78.02 -22.76 -5.81
CA THR A 700 -76.88 -22.64 -6.71
C THR A 700 -76.00 -21.44 -6.34
N GLY A 701 -74.73 -21.67 -6.01
CA GLY A 701 -73.76 -20.61 -5.72
C GLY A 701 -72.32 -21.01 -6.08
N ASN A 702 -71.50 -20.01 -6.41
CA ASN A 702 -70.07 -20.20 -6.66
C ASN A 702 -69.27 -19.66 -5.47
N LEU A 703 -68.39 -20.49 -4.89
CA LEU A 703 -67.38 -20.00 -3.95
C LEU A 703 -66.34 -19.21 -4.74
N VAL A 704 -66.36 -17.89 -4.61
CA VAL A 704 -65.46 -17.00 -5.35
C VAL A 704 -64.27 -16.55 -4.50
N GLY A 705 -64.39 -16.61 -3.18
CA GLY A 705 -63.27 -16.35 -2.29
C GLY A 705 -63.48 -16.92 -0.88
N TRP A 706 -62.39 -17.03 -0.13
CA TRP A 706 -62.41 -17.37 1.29
C TRP A 706 -61.20 -16.74 1.98
N SER A 707 -61.29 -16.56 3.30
CA SER A 707 -60.17 -16.10 4.12
C SER A 707 -60.06 -16.90 5.41
N LEU A 708 -58.82 -17.09 5.85
CA LEU A 708 -58.47 -17.71 7.13
C LEU A 708 -57.55 -16.75 7.87
N ARG A 709 -57.87 -16.49 9.14
CA ARG A 709 -57.06 -15.67 10.03
C ARG A 709 -56.79 -16.40 11.34
N LEU A 710 -55.55 -16.29 11.81
CA LEU A 710 -55.04 -16.90 13.02
C LEU A 710 -54.44 -15.82 13.91
N ASP A 711 -55.02 -15.63 15.09
CA ASP A 711 -54.49 -14.71 16.09
C ASP A 711 -54.13 -15.48 17.36
N GLU A 712 -52.89 -15.40 17.82
CA GLU A 712 -52.50 -15.97 19.11
C GLU A 712 -53.18 -15.23 20.27
N VAL A 713 -53.72 -15.96 21.25
CA VAL A 713 -54.37 -15.36 22.42
C VAL A 713 -53.31 -15.10 23.51
N PRO A 714 -53.12 -13.85 23.96
CA PRO A 714 -52.20 -13.55 25.05
C PRO A 714 -52.63 -14.24 26.35
N LEU A 715 -51.67 -14.74 27.13
CA LEU A 715 -51.96 -15.24 28.48
C LEU A 715 -52.39 -14.06 29.37
N VAL A 716 -53.41 -14.30 30.21
CA VAL A 716 -53.92 -13.29 31.15
C VAL A 716 -52.77 -12.79 32.03
N GLY A 717 -52.42 -11.51 31.91
CA GLY A 717 -51.37 -10.86 32.70
C GLY A 717 -50.01 -10.65 32.02
N THR A 718 -49.82 -11.03 30.74
CA THR A 718 -48.58 -10.72 29.99
C THR A 718 -48.80 -9.59 28.97
N SER A 719 -48.09 -8.46 29.11
CA SER A 719 -48.01 -7.40 28.09
C SER A 719 -46.68 -7.48 27.33
N GLY A 720 -46.73 -7.92 26.07
CA GLY A 720 -45.57 -7.98 25.17
C GLY A 720 -45.93 -8.61 23.81
N PRO A 721 -45.21 -8.28 22.72
CA PRO A 721 -45.49 -8.84 21.39
C PRO A 721 -45.30 -10.36 21.39
N SER A 722 -46.10 -11.08 20.58
CA SER A 722 -45.92 -12.52 20.42
C SER A 722 -44.51 -12.84 19.90
N PRO A 723 -43.79 -13.84 20.47
CA PRO A 723 -42.48 -14.26 19.98
C PRO A 723 -42.54 -15.02 18.65
N LEU A 724 -43.74 -15.37 18.17
CA LEU A 724 -43.95 -16.15 16.96
C LEU A 724 -44.54 -15.27 15.85
N ALA A 725 -43.87 -15.24 14.71
CA ALA A 725 -44.46 -14.74 13.47
C ALA A 725 -45.13 -15.90 12.73
N ILE A 726 -46.32 -15.67 12.17
CA ILE A 726 -47.03 -16.68 11.37
C ILE A 726 -46.74 -16.41 9.89
N GLU A 727 -46.41 -17.48 9.17
CA GLU A 727 -46.17 -17.47 7.74
C GLU A 727 -47.22 -18.34 7.04
N ILE A 728 -47.87 -17.79 6.01
CA ILE A 728 -48.85 -18.51 5.20
C ILE A 728 -48.33 -18.61 3.76
N VAL A 729 -48.28 -19.82 3.22
CA VAL A 729 -47.80 -20.15 1.88
C VAL A 729 -48.94 -20.77 1.08
N ASP A 730 -49.28 -20.13 -0.04
CA ASP A 730 -50.14 -20.69 -1.09
C ASP A 730 -49.26 -21.15 -2.26
N GLY A 731 -49.71 -22.09 -3.08
CA GLY A 731 -48.93 -22.85 -4.07
C GLY A 731 -48.12 -22.08 -5.14
N ALA A 732 -48.04 -20.75 -5.06
CA ALA A 732 -47.19 -19.85 -5.85
C ALA A 732 -45.96 -19.30 -5.09
N GLY A 733 -45.75 -19.69 -3.83
CA GLY A 733 -44.63 -19.22 -2.99
C GLY A 733 -45.03 -18.19 -1.92
N LEU A 734 -44.03 -17.64 -1.23
CA LEU A 734 -44.15 -16.86 0.01
C LEU A 734 -44.87 -15.51 -0.21
N VAL A 735 -46.08 -15.32 0.36
CA VAL A 735 -46.91 -14.13 0.09
C VAL A 735 -46.59 -12.92 1.00
N SER A 736 -45.94 -13.11 2.17
CA SER A 736 -45.08 -12.17 2.94
C SER A 736 -45.04 -12.54 4.44
N ARG A 737 -44.16 -11.90 5.23
CA ARG A 737 -44.03 -12.12 6.69
C ARG A 737 -44.88 -11.14 7.50
N ASN A 738 -45.47 -11.62 8.61
CA ASN A 738 -46.31 -10.88 9.58
C ASN A 738 -47.76 -10.58 9.15
N ILE A 739 -48.39 -11.45 8.35
CA ILE A 739 -49.84 -11.34 8.09
C ILE A 739 -50.55 -12.45 8.87
N ASN A 740 -51.44 -12.06 9.79
CA ASN A 740 -52.28 -13.00 10.55
C ASN A 740 -53.45 -13.56 9.72
N SER A 741 -53.61 -13.14 8.46
CA SER A 741 -54.75 -13.48 7.60
C SER A 741 -54.33 -13.77 6.16
N ILE A 742 -54.94 -14.78 5.54
CA ILE A 742 -54.87 -15.02 4.10
C ILE A 742 -56.26 -14.86 3.48
N THR A 743 -56.33 -14.25 2.29
CA THR A 743 -57.54 -14.22 1.45
C THR A 743 -57.18 -14.84 0.11
N ALA A 744 -57.93 -15.86 -0.31
CA ALA A 744 -57.76 -16.51 -1.60
C ALA A 744 -59.02 -16.32 -2.46
N THR A 745 -58.83 -15.89 -3.70
CA THR A 745 -59.86 -15.87 -4.76
C THR A 745 -59.69 -17.10 -5.64
N SER A 746 -60.73 -17.93 -5.75
CA SER A 746 -60.90 -19.12 -6.61
C SER A 746 -59.65 -19.88 -7.11
N GLY A 747 -59.49 -21.15 -6.71
CA GLY A 747 -58.51 -22.11 -7.26
C GLY A 747 -58.39 -23.39 -6.43
N THR A 748 -57.84 -24.47 -6.98
CA THR A 748 -57.50 -25.72 -6.25
C THR A 748 -56.19 -25.53 -5.48
N GLY A 749 -56.23 -24.80 -4.36
CA GLY A 749 -55.05 -24.52 -3.53
C GLY A 749 -54.97 -25.42 -2.30
N GLN A 750 -53.77 -25.92 -2.00
CA GLN A 750 -53.38 -26.39 -0.67
C GLN A 750 -52.71 -25.22 0.04
N VAL A 751 -53.20 -24.86 1.22
CA VAL A 751 -52.62 -23.75 2.00
C VAL A 751 -51.78 -24.31 3.13
N THR A 752 -50.53 -23.86 3.26
CA THR A 752 -49.65 -24.22 4.37
C THR A 752 -49.48 -23.05 5.31
N VAL A 753 -49.76 -23.26 6.59
CA VAL A 753 -49.53 -22.30 7.68
C VAL A 753 -48.41 -22.83 8.55
N ARG A 754 -47.41 -21.99 8.85
CA ARG A 754 -46.37 -22.32 9.82
C ARG A 754 -45.98 -21.19 10.75
N ALA A 755 -45.57 -21.54 11.98
CA ALA A 755 -44.91 -20.56 12.85
C ALA A 755 -43.42 -20.43 12.49
N VAL A 756 -42.89 -19.22 12.58
CA VAL A 756 -41.47 -18.91 12.43
C VAL A 756 -41.04 -17.97 13.56
N ALA A 757 -39.79 -18.08 14.01
CA ALA A 757 -39.26 -17.19 15.05
C ALA A 757 -39.32 -15.73 14.56
N ALA A 758 -39.93 -14.84 15.33
CA ALA A 758 -40.00 -13.43 14.98
C ALA A 758 -38.58 -12.84 14.97
N ALA A 759 -38.14 -12.30 13.82
CA ALA A 759 -36.86 -11.62 13.72
C ALA A 759 -36.90 -10.37 14.63
N THR A 760 -36.30 -10.48 15.81
CA THR A 760 -36.16 -9.35 16.72
C THR A 760 -35.15 -8.41 16.09
N LYS A 761 -35.57 -7.19 15.77
CA LYS A 761 -34.71 -6.18 15.15
C LYS A 761 -33.57 -5.85 16.13
N GLY A 762 -32.41 -6.46 15.90
CA GLY A 762 -31.15 -6.22 16.59
C GLY A 762 -30.99 -6.97 17.91
N TYR A 763 -30.50 -8.21 17.87
CA TYR A 763 -29.42 -8.75 18.70
C TYR A 763 -28.88 -10.02 18.00
N ALA A 764 -27.58 -10.24 18.11
CA ALA A 764 -26.76 -11.12 17.29
C ALA A 764 -27.21 -12.60 17.26
N GLU A 765 -26.90 -13.26 16.15
CA GLU A 765 -27.03 -14.69 15.92
C GLU A 765 -26.47 -15.51 17.09
N GLY A 766 -27.34 -16.32 17.69
CA GLY A 766 -26.99 -17.40 18.58
C GLY A 766 -27.81 -18.61 18.19
N SER A 767 -27.12 -19.63 17.67
CA SER A 767 -27.62 -20.98 17.40
C SER A 767 -28.60 -21.48 18.46
N GLN A 768 -29.72 -22.07 18.01
CA GLN A 768 -30.34 -23.15 18.77
C GLN A 768 -30.64 -24.33 17.83
N THR A 769 -30.25 -25.50 18.33
CA THR A 769 -30.23 -26.84 17.75
C THR A 769 -31.61 -27.40 17.47
#